data_AF-A0A662GLH8-F1
#
_entry.id   AF-A0A662GLH8-F1
#
_cell.length_a   1.000
_cell.length_b   1.000
_cell.length_c   1.000
_cell.angle_alpha   90.00
_cell.angle_beta   90.00
_cell.angle_gamma   90.00
#
_symmetry.space_group_name_H-M   'P 1'
#
loop_
_entity.id
_entity.type
_entity.pdbx_description
1 polymer ?
#
loop_
_entity_poly.entity_id
_entity_poly.type
_entity_poly.pdbx_seq_one_letter_code
_entity_poly.pdbx_strand_id
1 'polypeptide(L)'
;MPGTKLLLALLIGLAVGVGTFPAPTLAPEDEALLQEIEFRAFRYFWEQVDLSTGLVRDRSRPTSPSSIAAVGFGLAAIPIGVERGWITREEALERVITTLKTFRDKVETEHGFYYHFVDPHSGQRAMGSEISSIDTAWFIAGALFAGEYFRGEVRSLARELYERVDWNWMLDPNTLQLRHGWLGPVSGFLPYNWDTYSEHMLMYLLAIGSPTHPIPPKAWDAWHRPAPDGYIRCPTESMFVYVYSHAWVDFRNRHDAYANYWNNSVVAINRNRLFCYANRFRYATYSRHVWGLTASDGPDGYRCYGARPGGHDGTVAPYAAISALPFIPQEAMAAIRTMKELYGDRIWGKYGFTSAFNVDRDWYSTDFIGIDKGIELLMVENYRTGFVWRIFMRNRYLRNAMNAVGFVYDPEADFVLTPAYAAYYQRLMTGGIETTAEAPYASKAPLIDGRLEDWEWEHEPQVVDATMLVPGIDRLEPDAILRGKFWATWDENCLYLACEVEDSVLVVNMPPTRRGDFWYTDSIEFYIQPGRGLNRDLGIFKLAALPFDTAGNPHACRHEDSNPGPLEEVAPKVKYASFRTATGYTMEFSIPWDYLGLSGLVSPGMKLGFCFTVHNSNNPNAPLGAYVRTAMIAWNPVPEVWARPNTWGTLILVGPEDGRAEVGT
;
A
#
# COMPACT_ATOMS: atom_id res chain seq x y z
N MET A 1 67.14 18.11 10.41
CA MET A 1 66.50 16.83 10.79
C MET A 1 66.24 16.90 12.28
N PRO A 2 64.97 16.82 12.73
CA PRO A 2 64.11 15.64 12.61
C PRO A 2 62.90 15.86 11.69
N GLY A 3 62.44 14.77 11.08
CA GLY A 3 61.46 14.75 10.00
C GLY A 3 60.03 14.46 10.46
N THR A 4 59.13 15.25 9.89
CA THR A 4 57.67 15.18 9.94
C THR A 4 57.18 13.87 9.30
N LYS A 5 56.46 13.02 10.04
CA LYS A 5 55.73 11.88 9.48
C LYS A 5 54.31 12.32 9.09
N LEU A 6 54.11 12.45 7.79
CA LEU A 6 52.81 12.60 7.14
C LEU A 6 52.04 11.27 7.30
N LEU A 7 50.89 11.29 7.98
CA LEU A 7 49.94 10.18 7.96
C LEU A 7 49.22 10.20 6.59
N LEU A 8 49.49 9.18 5.79
CA LEU A 8 48.78 8.90 4.55
C LEU A 8 47.39 8.33 4.93
N ALA A 9 46.36 9.16 4.90
CA ALA A 9 44.97 8.72 4.94
C ALA A 9 44.69 7.91 3.66
N LEU A 10 44.56 6.60 3.78
CA LEU A 10 44.12 5.73 2.69
C LEU A 10 42.64 6.01 2.43
N LEU A 11 42.36 6.65 1.30
CA LEU A 11 41.03 6.74 0.69
C LEU A 11 40.51 5.32 0.42
N ILE A 12 39.73 4.76 1.35
CA ILE A 12 38.80 3.67 1.07
C ILE A 12 37.57 4.32 0.42
N GLY A 13 37.70 4.66 -0.86
CA GLY A 13 36.59 5.07 -1.69
C GLY A 13 35.79 3.85 -2.13
N LEU A 14 34.48 3.88 -1.85
CA LEU A 14 33.39 3.06 -2.39
C LEU A 14 33.78 2.18 -3.60
N ALA A 15 34.19 0.95 -3.34
CA ALA A 15 34.02 -0.15 -4.29
C ALA A 15 32.65 -0.77 -4.03
N VAL A 16 31.58 -0.08 -4.47
CA VAL A 16 30.31 -0.77 -4.72
C VAL A 16 30.62 -1.75 -5.83
N GLY A 17 30.72 -3.04 -5.50
CA GLY A 17 31.07 -4.10 -6.43
C GLY A 17 30.20 -4.03 -7.67
N VAL A 18 30.76 -3.54 -8.77
CA VAL A 18 30.21 -3.72 -10.10
C VAL A 18 30.59 -5.15 -10.49
N GLY A 19 29.88 -6.12 -9.91
CA GLY A 19 30.04 -7.52 -10.28
C GLY A 19 29.82 -7.67 -11.78
N THR A 20 30.68 -8.43 -12.45
CA THR A 20 30.44 -8.87 -13.83
C THR A 20 29.21 -9.76 -13.83
N PHE A 21 28.14 -9.32 -14.50
CA PHE A 21 26.89 -10.09 -14.64
C PHE A 21 27.10 -11.22 -15.65
N PRO A 22 27.09 -12.50 -15.26
CA PRO A 22 26.97 -13.56 -16.24
C PRO A 22 25.56 -13.49 -16.83
N ALA A 23 25.47 -13.21 -18.14
CA ALA A 23 24.20 -13.29 -18.86
C ALA A 23 23.59 -14.70 -18.70
N PRO A 24 22.26 -14.82 -18.57
CA PRO A 24 21.63 -16.14 -18.51
C PRO A 24 21.91 -16.92 -19.80
N THR A 25 22.12 -18.23 -19.68
CA THR A 25 22.19 -19.10 -20.85
C THR A 25 20.77 -19.40 -21.31
N LEU A 26 20.35 -18.78 -22.41
CA LEU A 26 19.01 -18.91 -22.98
C LEU A 26 18.99 -19.89 -24.14
N ALA A 27 17.88 -20.62 -24.29
CA ALA A 27 17.62 -21.36 -25.52
C ALA A 27 17.49 -20.36 -26.70
N PRO A 28 17.93 -20.70 -27.92
CA PRO A 28 17.87 -19.79 -29.06
C PRO A 28 16.47 -19.22 -29.33
N GLU A 29 15.43 -20.02 -29.11
CA GLU A 29 14.04 -19.62 -29.30
C GLU A 29 13.58 -18.62 -28.23
N ASP A 30 14.00 -18.82 -26.98
CA ASP A 30 13.72 -17.90 -25.87
C ASP A 30 14.44 -16.57 -26.08
N GLU A 31 15.69 -16.63 -26.51
CA GLU A 31 16.49 -15.45 -26.85
C GLU A 31 15.84 -14.64 -27.99
N ALA A 32 15.38 -15.31 -29.06
CA ALA A 32 14.68 -14.65 -30.16
C ALA A 32 13.34 -14.03 -29.71
N LEU A 33 12.58 -14.73 -28.86
CA LEU A 33 11.32 -14.23 -28.34
C LEU A 33 11.52 -13.00 -27.44
N LEU A 34 12.51 -13.03 -26.54
CA LEU A 34 12.83 -11.89 -25.68
C LEU A 34 13.32 -10.68 -26.49
N GLN A 35 14.15 -10.90 -27.52
CA GLN A 35 14.55 -9.84 -28.45
C GLN A 35 13.34 -9.21 -29.14
N GLU A 36 12.36 -10.01 -29.56
CA GLU A 36 11.14 -9.49 -30.19
C GLU A 36 10.27 -8.70 -29.21
N ILE A 37 10.12 -9.19 -27.96
CA ILE A 37 9.39 -8.47 -26.90
C ILE A 37 10.03 -7.10 -26.66
N GLU A 38 11.34 -7.03 -26.45
CA GLU A 38 12.02 -5.77 -26.21
C GLU A 38 11.94 -4.83 -27.41
N PHE A 39 12.16 -5.32 -28.62
CA PHE A 39 12.08 -4.48 -29.82
C PHE A 39 10.68 -3.89 -29.99
N ARG A 40 9.63 -4.69 -29.82
CA ARG A 40 8.25 -4.21 -29.94
C ARG A 40 7.87 -3.25 -28.81
N ALA A 41 8.32 -3.48 -27.58
CA ALA A 41 8.14 -2.55 -26.48
C ALA A 41 8.90 -1.23 -26.73
N PHE A 42 10.14 -1.29 -27.22
CA PHE A 42 10.92 -0.11 -27.62
C PHE A 42 10.22 0.72 -28.70
N ARG A 43 9.63 0.06 -29.70
CA ARG A 43 8.85 0.75 -30.76
C ARG A 43 7.72 1.60 -30.19
N TYR A 44 7.13 1.24 -29.05
CA TYR A 44 6.14 2.09 -28.38
C TYR A 44 6.76 3.46 -28.05
N PHE A 45 7.90 3.48 -27.36
CA PHE A 45 8.58 4.71 -26.96
C PHE A 45 9.18 5.49 -28.13
N TRP A 46 9.46 4.81 -29.23
CA TRP A 46 9.96 5.46 -30.44
C TRP A 46 8.84 6.09 -31.28
N GLU A 47 7.68 5.43 -31.38
CA GLU A 47 6.59 5.80 -32.28
C GLU A 47 5.43 6.55 -31.60
N GLN A 48 5.13 6.30 -30.32
CA GLN A 48 4.02 6.91 -29.57
C GLN A 48 4.40 8.22 -28.90
N VAL A 49 5.22 9.01 -29.59
CA VAL A 49 5.82 10.25 -29.09
C VAL A 49 5.32 11.45 -29.90
N ASP A 50 5.26 12.63 -29.31
CA ASP A 50 5.29 13.88 -30.09
C ASP A 50 6.74 14.26 -30.37
N LEU A 51 7.15 14.32 -31.64
CA LEU A 51 8.55 14.54 -32.00
C LEU A 51 9.08 15.93 -31.64
N SER A 52 8.19 16.93 -31.50
CA SER A 52 8.59 18.31 -31.20
C SER A 52 8.84 18.54 -29.72
N THR A 53 8.24 17.72 -28.86
CA THR A 53 8.36 17.81 -27.40
C THR A 53 9.11 16.64 -26.78
N GLY A 54 9.13 15.48 -27.45
CA GLY A 54 9.61 14.22 -26.88
C GLY A 54 8.66 13.57 -25.88
N LEU A 55 7.43 14.10 -25.71
CA LEU A 55 6.44 13.57 -24.78
C LEU A 55 5.83 12.26 -25.30
N VAL A 56 5.74 11.26 -24.44
CA VAL A 56 5.27 9.91 -24.74
C VAL A 56 3.83 9.74 -24.29
N ARG A 57 2.96 9.29 -25.19
CA ARG A 57 1.55 9.01 -24.89
C ARG A 57 1.43 7.93 -23.82
N ASP A 58 0.44 8.10 -22.94
CA ASP A 58 0.09 7.09 -21.93
C ASP A 58 -0.38 5.79 -22.57
N ARG A 59 -1.23 5.90 -23.61
CA ARG A 59 -1.79 4.78 -24.37
C ARG A 59 -1.49 4.92 -25.85
N SER A 60 -1.46 3.79 -26.55
CA SER A 60 -1.33 3.72 -28.02
C SER A 60 -2.54 4.24 -28.81
N ARG A 61 -3.38 5.09 -28.22
CA ARG A 61 -4.53 5.72 -28.88
C ARG A 61 -4.15 7.15 -29.32
N PRO A 62 -4.57 7.60 -30.51
CA PRO A 62 -4.23 8.95 -31.00
C PRO A 62 -4.61 10.09 -30.05
N THR A 63 -5.73 9.96 -29.33
CA THR A 63 -6.27 10.97 -28.40
C THR A 63 -5.74 10.85 -26.97
N SER A 64 -4.82 9.92 -26.71
CA SER A 64 -4.25 9.74 -25.38
C SER A 64 -3.43 10.98 -24.98
N PRO A 65 -3.54 11.47 -23.72
CA PRO A 65 -2.55 12.41 -23.20
C PRO A 65 -1.18 11.72 -23.12
N SER A 66 -0.14 12.52 -22.84
CA SER A 66 1.16 11.99 -22.45
C SER A 66 1.22 11.74 -20.94
N SER A 67 1.87 10.64 -20.57
CA SER A 67 2.20 10.33 -19.17
C SER A 67 3.66 10.65 -18.92
N ILE A 68 3.95 11.44 -17.88
CA ILE A 68 5.35 11.75 -17.54
C ILE A 68 6.11 10.51 -17.05
N ALA A 69 5.41 9.53 -16.47
CA ALA A 69 5.98 8.25 -16.10
C ALA A 69 6.42 7.46 -17.34
N ALA A 70 5.56 7.41 -18.36
CA ALA A 70 5.90 6.80 -19.65
C ALA A 70 7.10 7.50 -20.31
N VAL A 71 7.24 8.82 -20.17
CA VAL A 71 8.45 9.53 -20.60
C VAL A 71 9.68 9.07 -19.82
N GLY A 72 9.58 8.91 -18.51
CA GLY A 72 10.66 8.36 -17.67
C GLY A 72 11.16 7.01 -18.16
N PHE A 73 10.25 6.06 -18.37
CA PHE A 73 10.59 4.77 -18.98
C PHE A 73 11.17 4.93 -20.40
N GLY A 74 10.63 5.84 -21.20
CA GLY A 74 11.13 6.14 -22.55
C GLY A 74 12.57 6.65 -22.57
N LEU A 75 12.95 7.51 -21.61
CA LEU A 75 14.32 8.01 -21.47
C LEU A 75 15.32 6.90 -21.11
N ALA A 76 14.87 5.80 -20.51
CA ALA A 76 15.66 4.59 -20.31
C ALA A 76 15.61 3.62 -21.51
N ALA A 77 14.48 3.54 -22.20
CA ALA A 77 14.30 2.75 -23.41
C ALA A 77 15.23 3.21 -24.56
N ILE A 78 15.45 4.51 -24.70
CA ILE A 78 16.26 5.09 -25.78
C ILE A 78 17.72 4.56 -25.75
N PRO A 79 18.47 4.64 -24.63
CA PRO A 79 19.78 3.99 -24.52
C PRO A 79 19.77 2.49 -24.83
N ILE A 80 18.73 1.75 -24.45
CA ILE A 80 18.60 0.32 -24.80
C ILE A 80 18.54 0.17 -26.33
N GLY A 81 17.75 0.99 -27.01
CA GLY A 81 17.68 0.98 -28.48
C GLY A 81 19.01 1.26 -29.18
N VAL A 82 19.87 2.09 -28.58
CA VAL A 82 21.24 2.32 -29.07
C VAL A 82 22.10 1.08 -28.88
N GLU A 83 22.12 0.49 -27.68
CA GLU A 83 22.93 -0.70 -27.39
C GLU A 83 22.49 -1.93 -28.19
N ARG A 84 21.20 -2.00 -28.55
CA ARG A 84 20.62 -3.04 -29.41
C ARG A 84 20.74 -2.74 -30.91
N GLY A 85 21.24 -1.56 -31.29
CA GLY A 85 21.42 -1.16 -32.68
C GLY A 85 20.12 -0.88 -33.45
N TRP A 86 19.03 -0.58 -32.77
CA TRP A 86 17.74 -0.24 -33.39
C TRP A 86 17.65 1.20 -33.86
N ILE A 87 18.41 2.09 -33.21
CA ILE A 87 18.56 3.50 -33.55
C ILE A 87 20.02 3.92 -33.40
N THR A 88 20.41 5.00 -34.08
CA THR A 88 21.74 5.57 -33.94
C THR A 88 21.90 6.34 -32.63
N ARG A 89 23.14 6.55 -32.19
CA ARG A 89 23.42 7.34 -30.98
C ARG A 89 23.05 8.81 -31.17
N GLU A 90 23.18 9.31 -32.39
CA GLU A 90 22.87 10.69 -32.78
C GLU A 90 21.37 10.97 -32.69
N GLU A 91 20.54 10.11 -33.29
CA GLU A 91 19.06 10.20 -33.20
C GLU A 91 18.59 10.11 -31.74
N ALA A 92 19.23 9.22 -30.97
CA ALA A 92 18.94 9.06 -29.55
C ALA A 92 19.25 10.33 -28.75
N LEU A 93 20.41 10.95 -28.99
CA LEU A 93 20.83 12.19 -28.34
C LEU A 93 19.86 13.34 -28.66
N GLU A 94 19.49 13.49 -29.93
CA GLU A 94 18.53 14.51 -30.36
C GLU A 94 17.18 14.35 -29.62
N ARG A 95 16.64 13.13 -29.58
CA ARG A 95 15.38 12.85 -28.89
C ARG A 95 15.46 13.17 -27.39
N VAL A 96 16.51 12.71 -26.72
CA VAL A 96 16.67 12.89 -25.27
C VAL A 96 16.84 14.36 -24.92
N ILE A 97 17.69 15.11 -25.65
CA ILE A 97 17.90 16.54 -25.39
C ILE A 97 16.61 17.33 -25.62
N THR A 98 15.88 17.05 -26.70
CA THR A 98 14.57 17.68 -26.97
C THR A 98 13.58 17.43 -25.83
N THR A 99 13.52 16.18 -25.35
CA THR A 99 12.64 15.79 -24.24
C THR A 99 12.99 16.55 -22.95
N LEU A 100 14.26 16.54 -22.55
CA LEU A 100 14.70 17.19 -21.32
C LEU A 100 14.56 18.72 -21.37
N LYS A 101 14.83 19.34 -22.52
CA LYS A 101 14.58 20.78 -22.71
C LYS A 101 13.09 21.12 -22.64
N THR A 102 12.22 20.26 -23.17
CA THR A 102 10.77 20.44 -23.05
C THR A 102 10.33 20.41 -21.59
N PHE A 103 10.83 19.47 -20.77
CA PHE A 103 10.53 19.45 -19.33
C PHE A 103 11.11 20.65 -18.57
N ARG A 104 12.26 21.17 -19.02
CA ARG A 104 12.89 22.35 -18.42
C ARG A 104 12.12 23.63 -18.70
N ASP A 105 11.55 23.75 -19.90
CA ASP A 105 11.11 25.03 -20.47
C ASP A 105 9.59 25.13 -20.71
N LYS A 106 8.87 24.00 -20.84
CA LYS A 106 7.47 24.00 -21.33
C LYS A 106 6.49 23.19 -20.49
N VAL A 107 6.89 22.01 -20.01
CA VAL A 107 5.97 21.15 -19.25
C VAL A 107 5.55 21.87 -17.98
N GLU A 108 4.26 21.92 -17.71
CA GLU A 108 3.70 22.61 -16.55
C GLU A 108 4.16 21.94 -15.25
N THR A 109 4.61 22.75 -14.29
CA THR A 109 5.20 22.28 -13.03
C THR A 109 4.77 23.15 -11.87
N GLU A 110 4.76 22.56 -10.68
CA GLU A 110 4.65 23.28 -9.41
C GLU A 110 5.77 22.77 -8.49
N HIS A 111 6.60 23.67 -7.94
CA HIS A 111 7.74 23.30 -7.07
C HIS A 111 8.67 22.22 -7.67
N GLY A 112 8.82 22.21 -9.00
CA GLY A 112 9.61 21.22 -9.74
C GLY A 112 8.97 19.84 -9.89
N PHE A 113 7.77 19.63 -9.34
CA PHE A 113 6.95 18.45 -9.62
C PHE A 113 6.05 18.68 -10.84
N TYR A 114 5.67 17.59 -11.49
CA TYR A 114 4.94 17.61 -12.76
C TYR A 114 3.57 16.95 -12.62
N TYR A 115 2.64 17.37 -13.47
CA TYR A 115 1.32 16.74 -13.59
C TYR A 115 1.46 15.34 -14.19
N HIS A 116 0.71 14.38 -13.65
CA HIS A 116 0.72 12.99 -14.12
C HIS A 116 0.47 12.92 -15.63
N PHE A 117 -0.59 13.59 -16.10
CA PHE A 117 -0.94 13.68 -17.51
C PHE A 117 -0.80 15.09 -18.05
N VAL A 118 -0.16 15.19 -19.22
CA VAL A 118 0.03 16.44 -19.95
C VAL A 118 -0.36 16.30 -21.42
N ASP A 119 -0.75 17.41 -22.04
CA ASP A 119 -1.01 17.45 -23.48
C ASP A 119 0.30 17.19 -24.26
N PRO A 120 0.32 16.27 -25.24
CA PRO A 120 1.56 15.88 -25.94
C PRO A 120 2.29 17.01 -26.68
N HIS A 121 1.59 18.07 -27.09
CA HIS A 121 2.16 19.13 -27.93
C HIS A 121 2.56 20.35 -27.12
N SER A 122 1.75 20.73 -26.11
CA SER A 122 1.94 21.93 -25.31
C SER A 122 2.63 21.66 -23.96
N GLY A 123 2.57 20.44 -23.43
CA GLY A 123 3.10 20.09 -22.11
C GLY A 123 2.26 20.62 -20.94
N GLN A 124 1.08 21.17 -21.19
CA GLN A 124 0.17 21.66 -20.13
C GLN A 124 -0.64 20.52 -19.50
N ARG A 125 -1.13 20.72 -18.28
CA ARG A 125 -1.97 19.77 -17.54
C ARG A 125 -3.12 19.23 -18.38
N ALA A 126 -3.29 17.90 -18.39
CA ALA A 126 -4.38 17.22 -19.06
C ALA A 126 -5.24 16.41 -18.07
N MET A 127 -6.48 16.14 -18.49
CA MET A 127 -7.46 15.29 -17.76
C MET A 127 -7.77 15.71 -16.32
N GLY A 128 -7.48 16.96 -15.93
CA GLY A 128 -7.62 17.40 -14.55
C GLY A 128 -6.70 16.65 -13.58
N SER A 129 -5.66 15.99 -14.07
CA SER A 129 -4.73 15.17 -13.29
C SER A 129 -4.02 15.96 -12.19
N GLU A 130 -3.58 15.29 -11.15
CA GLU A 130 -2.78 15.83 -10.07
C GLU A 130 -1.32 16.07 -10.49
N ILE A 131 -0.65 17.00 -9.82
CA ILE A 131 0.80 16.90 -9.65
C ILE A 131 1.07 15.60 -8.92
N SER A 132 1.86 14.70 -9.51
CA SER A 132 2.11 13.36 -8.98
C SER A 132 3.55 13.20 -8.52
N SER A 133 3.73 12.82 -7.26
CA SER A 133 5.06 12.62 -6.69
C SER A 133 5.75 11.37 -7.26
N ILE A 134 5.00 10.28 -7.46
CA ILE A 134 5.55 9.03 -7.98
C ILE A 134 5.90 9.13 -9.48
N ASP A 135 5.05 9.76 -10.28
CA ASP A 135 5.29 9.89 -11.72
C ASP A 135 6.44 10.85 -12.01
N THR A 136 6.56 11.92 -11.20
CA THR A 136 7.75 12.79 -11.20
C THR A 136 9.01 11.98 -10.87
N ALA A 137 8.96 11.09 -9.88
CA ALA A 137 10.12 10.27 -9.51
C ALA A 137 10.56 9.33 -10.64
N TRP A 138 9.61 8.69 -11.36
CA TRP A 138 9.94 7.85 -12.51
C TRP A 138 10.48 8.65 -13.69
N PHE A 139 9.93 9.84 -13.96
CA PHE A 139 10.50 10.76 -14.93
C PHE A 139 11.96 11.11 -14.60
N ILE A 140 12.22 11.52 -13.36
CA ILE A 140 13.56 11.88 -12.89
C ILE A 140 14.51 10.68 -12.94
N ALA A 141 14.05 9.47 -12.61
CA ALA A 141 14.85 8.25 -12.75
C ALA A 141 15.31 8.04 -14.20
N GLY A 142 14.39 8.18 -15.16
CA GLY A 142 14.69 8.12 -16.60
C GLY A 142 15.69 9.20 -17.04
N ALA A 143 15.49 10.45 -16.61
CA ALA A 143 16.40 11.55 -16.92
C ALA A 143 17.81 11.31 -16.36
N LEU A 144 17.92 10.91 -15.09
CA LEU A 144 19.20 10.60 -14.45
C LEU A 144 19.89 9.41 -15.11
N PHE A 145 19.14 8.38 -15.50
CA PHE A 145 19.65 7.25 -16.26
C PHE A 145 20.27 7.70 -17.60
N ALA A 146 19.53 8.48 -18.39
CA ALA A 146 20.02 9.04 -19.65
C ALA A 146 21.26 9.93 -19.44
N GLY A 147 21.29 10.72 -18.35
CA GLY A 147 22.43 11.53 -17.95
C GLY A 147 23.67 10.71 -17.58
N GLU A 148 23.50 9.55 -16.95
CA GLU A 148 24.60 8.63 -16.67
C GLU A 148 25.15 7.98 -17.95
N TYR A 149 24.26 7.62 -18.89
CA TYR A 149 24.61 7.00 -20.17
C TYR A 149 25.25 7.95 -21.19
N PHE A 150 24.59 9.06 -21.51
CA PHE A 150 25.03 9.99 -22.56
C PHE A 150 26.10 10.98 -22.10
N ARG A 151 26.13 11.33 -20.81
CA ARG A 151 27.01 12.36 -20.22
C ARG A 151 26.77 13.74 -20.85
N GLY A 152 27.72 14.67 -20.71
CA GLY A 152 27.68 15.99 -21.35
C GLY A 152 26.41 16.80 -21.04
N GLU A 153 25.82 17.40 -22.08
CA GLU A 153 24.60 18.21 -21.98
C GLU A 153 23.42 17.45 -21.35
N VAL A 154 23.23 16.18 -21.71
CA VAL A 154 22.15 15.34 -21.14
C VAL A 154 22.30 15.21 -19.63
N ARG A 155 23.53 15.00 -19.14
CA ARG A 155 23.81 14.92 -17.70
C ARG A 155 23.53 16.24 -17.00
N SER A 156 23.90 17.36 -17.61
CA SER A 156 23.64 18.69 -17.05
C SER A 156 22.15 18.96 -16.96
N LEU A 157 21.37 18.70 -18.02
CA LEU A 157 19.91 18.89 -18.04
C LEU A 157 19.21 17.97 -17.03
N ALA A 158 19.57 16.68 -17.01
CA ALA A 158 18.98 15.73 -16.05
C ALA A 158 19.25 16.13 -14.60
N ARG A 159 20.46 16.61 -14.31
CA ARG A 159 20.82 17.12 -13.00
C ARG A 159 20.04 18.38 -12.64
N GLU A 160 19.93 19.32 -13.57
CA GLU A 160 19.17 20.56 -13.38
C GLU A 160 17.71 20.27 -13.04
N LEU A 161 17.06 19.36 -13.77
CA LEU A 161 15.68 18.96 -13.51
C LEU A 161 15.53 18.29 -12.14
N TYR A 162 16.45 17.40 -11.76
CA TYR A 162 16.43 16.77 -10.45
C TYR A 162 16.66 17.77 -9.31
N GLU A 163 17.55 18.73 -9.49
CA GLU A 163 17.84 19.79 -8.51
C GLU A 163 16.65 20.75 -8.29
N ARG A 164 15.73 20.86 -9.26
CA ARG A 164 14.52 21.69 -9.16
C ARG A 164 13.41 21.05 -8.33
N VAL A 165 13.42 19.73 -8.12
CA VAL A 165 12.34 19.03 -7.42
C VAL A 165 12.44 19.32 -5.91
N ASP A 166 11.48 20.08 -5.38
CA ASP A 166 11.45 20.47 -3.97
C ASP A 166 10.80 19.39 -3.10
N TRP A 167 11.52 18.31 -2.80
CA TRP A 167 10.96 17.19 -2.03
C TRP A 167 10.48 17.59 -0.62
N ASN A 168 10.98 18.68 -0.04
CA ASN A 168 10.49 19.20 1.23
C ASN A 168 9.07 19.76 1.12
N TRP A 169 8.69 20.33 -0.03
CA TRP A 169 7.32 20.76 -0.28
C TRP A 169 6.35 19.57 -0.36
N MET A 170 6.78 18.46 -0.93
CA MET A 170 5.96 17.24 -1.03
C MET A 170 5.96 16.40 0.26
N LEU A 171 6.88 16.66 1.18
CA LEU A 171 6.97 15.98 2.47
C LEU A 171 5.92 16.52 3.44
N ASP A 172 5.17 15.64 4.08
CA ASP A 172 4.41 16.00 5.27
C ASP A 172 5.37 16.07 6.46
N PRO A 173 5.60 17.25 7.06
CA PRO A 173 6.61 17.41 8.12
C PRO A 173 6.23 16.72 9.42
N ASN A 174 4.95 16.40 9.64
CA ASN A 174 4.49 15.76 10.87
C ASN A 174 4.65 14.24 10.81
N THR A 175 4.47 13.66 9.62
CA THR A 175 4.54 12.20 9.42
C THR A 175 5.86 11.74 8.83
N LEU A 176 6.64 12.65 8.23
CA LEU A 176 7.81 12.35 7.39
C LEU A 176 7.48 11.47 6.17
N GLN A 177 6.22 11.45 5.74
CA GLN A 177 5.77 10.71 4.56
C GLN A 177 5.62 11.68 3.39
N LEU A 178 5.95 11.21 2.19
CA LEU A 178 5.68 11.97 0.97
C LEU A 178 4.19 11.92 0.65
N ARG A 179 3.62 13.07 0.31
CA ARG A 179 2.23 13.20 -0.15
C ARG A 179 2.07 12.55 -1.53
N HIS A 180 0.88 12.03 -1.80
CA HIS A 180 0.61 11.34 -3.07
C HIS A 180 0.58 12.30 -4.26
N GLY A 181 0.05 13.51 -4.06
CA GLY A 181 -0.04 14.51 -5.11
C GLY A 181 -0.77 15.77 -4.69
N TRP A 182 -0.93 16.69 -5.62
CA TRP A 182 -1.54 18.01 -5.40
C TRP A 182 -2.45 18.41 -6.57
N LEU A 183 -3.66 18.87 -6.28
CA LEU A 183 -4.71 19.11 -7.28
C LEU A 183 -4.80 20.56 -7.77
N GLY A 184 -4.06 21.48 -7.16
CA GLY A 184 -4.12 22.90 -7.46
C GLY A 184 -4.20 23.74 -6.19
N PRO A 185 -4.06 25.08 -6.29
CA PRO A 185 -4.04 25.97 -5.13
C PRO A 185 -5.38 26.01 -4.38
N VAL A 186 -6.48 25.65 -5.04
CA VAL A 186 -7.82 25.61 -4.44
C VAL A 186 -8.02 24.33 -3.62
N SER A 187 -7.66 23.18 -4.18
CA SER A 187 -7.88 21.87 -3.54
C SER A 187 -6.72 21.44 -2.63
N GLY A 188 -5.52 21.95 -2.86
CA GLY A 188 -4.33 21.58 -2.12
C GLY A 188 -3.85 20.16 -2.43
N PHE A 189 -3.19 19.57 -1.45
CA PHE A 189 -2.69 18.20 -1.52
C PHE A 189 -3.83 17.17 -1.47
N LEU A 190 -3.61 16.02 -2.11
CA LEU A 190 -4.45 14.85 -1.94
C LEU A 190 -4.43 14.39 -0.48
N PRO A 191 -5.52 13.77 0.02
CA PRO A 191 -5.61 13.31 1.40
C PRO A 191 -4.76 12.06 1.69
N TYR A 192 -3.99 11.57 0.71
CA TYR A 192 -3.23 10.33 0.78
C TYR A 192 -1.73 10.63 0.84
N ASN A 193 -1.02 9.84 1.64
CA ASN A 193 0.44 9.79 1.68
C ASN A 193 0.92 8.42 1.21
N TRP A 194 2.19 8.35 0.81
CA TRP A 194 2.90 7.10 0.58
C TRP A 194 3.34 6.51 1.93
N ASP A 195 2.38 6.00 2.68
CA ASP A 195 2.49 5.65 4.10
C ASP A 195 2.66 4.15 4.39
N THR A 196 2.51 3.31 3.37
CA THR A 196 2.51 1.84 3.47
C THR A 196 3.17 1.25 2.24
N TYR A 197 3.98 0.21 2.41
CA TYR A 197 4.79 -0.41 1.36
C TYR A 197 4.04 -0.53 0.03
N SER A 198 4.55 0.20 -0.96
CA SER A 198 4.01 0.28 -2.31
C SER A 198 5.17 0.45 -3.30
N GLU A 199 4.89 0.83 -4.55
CA GLU A 199 5.86 1.08 -5.63
C GLU A 199 6.89 2.21 -5.34
N HIS A 200 6.76 2.93 -4.23
CA HIS A 200 7.41 4.20 -3.93
C HIS A 200 8.87 4.13 -3.46
N MET A 201 9.50 2.96 -3.33
CA MET A 201 10.87 2.85 -2.80
C MET A 201 11.87 3.73 -3.56
N LEU A 202 11.84 3.71 -4.90
CA LEU A 202 12.69 4.57 -5.73
C LEU A 202 12.45 6.06 -5.44
N MET A 203 11.20 6.47 -5.27
CA MET A 203 10.85 7.87 -5.00
C MET A 203 11.46 8.36 -3.68
N TYR A 204 11.34 7.59 -2.60
CA TYR A 204 11.98 7.95 -1.33
C TYR A 204 13.52 8.00 -1.44
N LEU A 205 14.14 7.06 -2.17
CA LEU A 205 15.59 7.10 -2.40
C LEU A 205 16.02 8.34 -3.20
N LEU A 206 15.24 8.75 -4.20
CA LEU A 206 15.50 9.99 -4.94
C LEU A 206 15.25 11.23 -4.07
N ALA A 207 14.23 11.24 -3.22
CA ALA A 207 13.96 12.35 -2.32
C ALA A 207 15.08 12.53 -1.29
N ILE A 208 15.53 11.44 -0.66
CA ILE A 208 16.62 11.45 0.32
C ILE A 208 17.96 11.78 -0.34
N GLY A 209 18.16 11.33 -1.58
CA GLY A 209 19.37 11.58 -2.35
C GLY A 209 19.48 12.99 -2.95
N SER A 210 18.42 13.80 -2.86
CA SER A 210 18.36 15.10 -3.53
C SER A 210 19.48 16.03 -3.06
N PRO A 211 20.26 16.64 -3.97
CA PRO A 211 21.36 17.52 -3.59
C PRO A 211 20.93 18.93 -3.14
N THR A 212 19.68 19.32 -3.38
CA THR A 212 19.16 20.68 -3.13
C THR A 212 18.01 20.68 -2.13
N HIS A 213 17.10 19.71 -2.24
CA HIS A 213 15.92 19.59 -1.38
C HIS A 213 15.82 18.17 -0.78
N PRO A 214 16.83 17.68 -0.02
CA PRO A 214 16.76 16.36 0.58
C PRO A 214 15.72 16.30 1.70
N ILE A 215 14.95 15.22 1.74
CA ILE A 215 14.17 14.84 2.92
C ILE A 215 15.07 14.05 3.90
N PRO A 216 14.78 14.02 5.21
CA PRO A 216 15.62 13.30 6.17
C PRO A 216 15.61 11.77 5.90
N PRO A 217 16.74 11.05 6.06
CA PRO A 217 16.78 9.60 5.87
C PRO A 217 15.75 8.81 6.70
N LYS A 218 15.37 9.32 7.88
CA LYS A 218 14.31 8.76 8.73
C LYS A 218 12.94 8.68 8.05
N ALA A 219 12.71 9.44 6.98
CA ALA A 219 11.51 9.30 6.14
C ALA A 219 11.39 7.90 5.51
N TRP A 220 12.51 7.19 5.31
CA TRP A 220 12.50 5.78 4.91
C TRP A 220 11.83 4.88 5.95
N ASP A 221 11.97 5.21 7.23
CA ASP A 221 11.42 4.43 8.34
C ASP A 221 9.96 4.80 8.64
N ALA A 222 9.44 5.87 8.03
CA ALA A 222 8.15 6.47 8.37
C ALA A 222 6.93 5.79 7.73
N TRP A 223 7.13 4.89 6.77
CA TRP A 223 6.07 4.14 6.12
C TRP A 223 6.04 2.66 6.56
N HIS A 224 4.82 2.14 6.67
CA HIS A 224 4.52 0.82 7.19
C HIS A 224 4.93 -0.29 6.24
N ARG A 225 5.40 -1.41 6.78
CA ARG A 225 5.88 -2.58 6.03
C ARG A 225 5.19 -3.85 6.50
N PRO A 226 3.87 -4.01 6.29
CA PRO A 226 3.11 -5.13 6.84
C PRO A 226 3.66 -6.47 6.35
N ALA A 227 4.07 -7.34 7.27
CA ALA A 227 4.64 -8.64 6.93
C ALA A 227 3.98 -9.84 7.63
N PRO A 228 2.64 -9.97 7.59
CA PRO A 228 1.92 -10.99 8.35
C PRO A 228 2.22 -12.43 7.90
N ASP A 229 2.69 -12.59 6.66
CA ASP A 229 2.93 -13.88 6.01
C ASP A 229 4.43 -14.16 5.82
N GLY A 230 5.31 -13.48 6.59
CA GLY A 230 6.76 -13.66 6.53
C GLY A 230 7.46 -12.94 5.37
N TYR A 231 6.74 -12.05 4.68
CA TYR A 231 7.27 -11.11 3.68
C TYR A 231 6.47 -9.82 3.73
N ILE A 232 7.09 -8.68 3.41
CA ILE A 232 6.43 -7.39 3.32
C ILE A 232 5.50 -7.41 2.11
N ARG A 233 4.20 -7.20 2.35
CA ARG A 233 3.18 -7.15 1.29
C ARG A 233 2.57 -5.77 1.14
N CYS A 234 2.08 -5.45 -0.05
CA CYS A 234 1.20 -4.30 -0.23
C CYS A 234 -0.26 -4.71 0.00
N PRO A 235 -1.14 -3.80 0.46
CA PRO A 235 -2.54 -4.14 0.76
C PRO A 235 -3.32 -4.73 -0.41
N THR A 236 -2.99 -4.32 -1.64
CA THR A 236 -3.68 -4.80 -2.86
C THR A 236 -3.12 -6.11 -3.39
N GLU A 237 -1.91 -6.53 -2.96
CA GLU A 237 -1.16 -7.66 -3.53
C GLU A 237 -1.00 -7.57 -5.06
N SER A 238 -0.91 -6.33 -5.57
CA SER A 238 -0.72 -6.04 -6.98
C SER A 238 0.75 -6.15 -7.36
N MET A 239 1.05 -6.92 -8.42
CA MET A 239 2.42 -7.36 -8.67
C MET A 239 3.40 -6.22 -9.01
N PHE A 240 2.94 -5.15 -9.67
CA PHE A 240 3.81 -4.04 -10.08
C PHE A 240 4.56 -3.37 -8.91
N VAL A 241 3.94 -3.33 -7.73
CA VAL A 241 4.53 -2.77 -6.50
C VAL A 241 5.88 -3.41 -6.17
N TYR A 242 5.98 -4.72 -6.36
CA TYR A 242 7.18 -5.49 -6.03
C TYR A 242 8.27 -5.41 -7.12
N VAL A 243 8.00 -4.75 -8.25
CA VAL A 243 8.86 -4.82 -9.43
C VAL A 243 9.32 -3.45 -9.92
N TYR A 244 8.49 -2.40 -9.82
CA TYR A 244 8.78 -1.11 -10.46
C TYR A 244 10.05 -0.44 -9.93
N SER A 245 10.26 -0.42 -8.62
CA SER A 245 11.51 0.10 -8.05
C SER A 245 12.73 -0.74 -8.42
N HIS A 246 12.54 -2.06 -8.62
CA HIS A 246 13.59 -2.98 -9.06
C HIS A 246 13.98 -2.80 -10.54
N ALA A 247 13.18 -2.12 -11.36
CA ALA A 247 13.58 -1.80 -12.74
C ALA A 247 14.82 -0.90 -12.80
N TRP A 248 14.94 -0.03 -11.79
CA TRP A 248 15.95 1.00 -11.70
C TRP A 248 17.07 0.61 -10.74
N VAL A 249 16.71 0.23 -9.52
CA VAL A 249 17.65 -0.02 -8.43
C VAL A 249 17.93 -1.52 -8.31
N ASP A 250 19.21 -1.87 -8.26
CA ASP A 250 19.64 -3.25 -8.07
C ASP A 250 19.66 -3.61 -6.58
N PHE A 251 18.56 -4.21 -6.11
CA PHE A 251 18.40 -4.68 -4.73
C PHE A 251 18.94 -6.09 -4.48
N ARG A 252 19.52 -6.78 -5.47
CA ARG A 252 20.09 -8.12 -5.26
C ARG A 252 21.22 -8.06 -4.26
N ASN A 253 21.31 -9.08 -3.41
CA ASN A 253 22.38 -9.23 -2.40
C ASN A 253 22.47 -8.02 -1.47
N ARG A 254 21.32 -7.37 -1.20
CA ARG A 254 21.23 -6.19 -0.35
C ARG A 254 20.01 -6.28 0.54
N HIS A 255 20.16 -5.75 1.75
CA HIS A 255 19.06 -5.55 2.66
C HIS A 255 19.30 -4.28 3.47
N ASP A 256 18.23 -3.72 4.01
CA ASP A 256 18.28 -2.69 5.04
C ASP A 256 17.96 -3.31 6.42
N ALA A 257 17.48 -2.49 7.36
CA ALA A 257 17.05 -2.96 8.68
C ALA A 257 15.82 -3.87 8.64
N TYR A 258 15.02 -3.84 7.57
CA TYR A 258 13.71 -4.48 7.49
C TYR A 258 13.73 -5.76 6.68
N ALA A 259 14.27 -5.71 5.46
CA ALA A 259 14.16 -6.81 4.51
C ALA A 259 15.26 -6.84 3.46
N ASN A 260 15.49 -8.05 2.93
CA ASN A 260 16.03 -8.22 1.59
C ASN A 260 14.87 -8.08 0.59
N TYR A 261 14.74 -6.90 -0.01
CA TYR A 261 13.62 -6.60 -0.90
C TYR A 261 13.63 -7.44 -2.20
N TRP A 262 14.81 -7.92 -2.64
CA TRP A 262 14.85 -8.84 -3.77
C TRP A 262 14.17 -10.17 -3.43
N ASN A 263 14.55 -10.78 -2.29
CA ASN A 263 13.94 -12.02 -1.81
C ASN A 263 12.45 -11.81 -1.50
N ASN A 264 12.09 -10.64 -0.97
CA ASN A 264 10.69 -10.24 -0.76
C ASN A 264 9.87 -10.29 -2.06
N SER A 265 10.38 -9.69 -3.13
CA SER A 265 9.71 -9.69 -4.43
C SER A 265 9.64 -11.10 -5.05
N VAL A 266 10.67 -11.94 -4.88
CA VAL A 266 10.62 -13.36 -5.30
C VAL A 266 9.45 -14.09 -4.63
N VAL A 267 9.24 -13.88 -3.32
CA VAL A 267 8.11 -14.47 -2.58
C VAL A 267 6.78 -13.91 -3.08
N ALA A 268 6.66 -12.58 -3.20
CA ALA A 268 5.42 -11.94 -3.63
C ALA A 268 4.99 -12.37 -5.05
N ILE A 269 5.94 -12.43 -6.00
CA ILE A 269 5.69 -12.88 -7.37
C ILE A 269 5.24 -14.36 -7.38
N ASN A 270 5.91 -15.23 -6.63
CA ASN A 270 5.48 -16.63 -6.52
C ASN A 270 4.09 -16.77 -5.91
N ARG A 271 3.75 -15.96 -4.90
CA ARG A 271 2.40 -15.94 -4.33
C ARG A 271 1.37 -15.50 -5.35
N ASN A 272 1.65 -14.47 -6.15
CA ASN A 272 0.80 -14.05 -7.26
C ASN A 272 0.53 -15.19 -8.26
N ARG A 273 1.59 -15.85 -8.72
CA ARG A 273 1.52 -17.02 -9.62
C ARG A 273 0.72 -18.18 -9.02
N LEU A 274 1.03 -18.55 -7.78
CA LEU A 274 0.37 -19.67 -7.08
C LEU A 274 -1.09 -19.36 -6.78
N PHE A 275 -1.44 -18.10 -6.52
CA PHE A 275 -2.81 -17.66 -6.34
C PHE A 275 -3.64 -17.84 -7.63
N CYS A 276 -3.12 -17.43 -8.80
CA CYS A 276 -3.75 -17.73 -10.09
C CYS A 276 -3.92 -19.24 -10.28
N TYR A 277 -2.87 -20.01 -10.02
CA TYR A 277 -2.91 -21.48 -10.15
C TYR A 277 -3.96 -22.12 -9.24
N ALA A 278 -4.06 -21.67 -7.98
CA ALA A 278 -5.05 -22.16 -7.03
C ALA A 278 -6.49 -21.86 -7.49
N ASN A 279 -6.70 -20.74 -8.18
CA ASN A 279 -8.00 -20.31 -8.70
C ASN A 279 -8.27 -20.76 -10.16
N ARG A 280 -7.40 -21.58 -10.77
CA ARG A 280 -7.52 -21.98 -12.19
C ARG A 280 -8.79 -22.73 -12.58
N PHE A 281 -9.48 -23.33 -11.60
CA PHE A 281 -10.76 -24.01 -11.85
C PHE A 281 -11.96 -23.05 -11.74
N ARG A 282 -11.73 -21.80 -11.34
CA ARG A 282 -12.76 -20.75 -11.23
C ARG A 282 -12.72 -19.76 -12.39
N TYR A 283 -11.59 -19.64 -13.08
CA TYR A 283 -11.37 -18.69 -14.18
C TYR A 283 -10.66 -19.39 -15.32
N ALA A 284 -11.27 -19.41 -16.50
CA ALA A 284 -10.73 -20.04 -17.71
C ALA A 284 -9.43 -19.37 -18.21
N THR A 285 -9.20 -18.10 -17.87
CA THR A 285 -7.93 -17.43 -18.19
C THR A 285 -6.75 -18.06 -17.48
N TYR A 286 -6.92 -18.50 -16.22
CA TYR A 286 -5.80 -18.94 -15.40
C TYR A 286 -5.40 -20.38 -15.71
N SER A 287 -4.09 -20.63 -15.74
CA SER A 287 -3.55 -21.98 -15.84
C SER A 287 -2.24 -22.10 -15.07
N ARG A 288 -1.54 -23.22 -15.19
CA ARG A 288 -0.18 -23.37 -14.64
C ARG A 288 0.79 -22.31 -15.16
N HIS A 289 0.62 -21.89 -16.41
CA HIS A 289 1.51 -20.98 -17.12
C HIS A 289 0.77 -19.74 -17.67
N VAL A 290 -0.42 -19.44 -17.18
CA VAL A 290 -1.13 -18.18 -17.48
C VAL A 290 -1.52 -17.55 -16.15
N TRP A 291 -0.78 -16.52 -15.76
CA TRP A 291 -0.86 -15.84 -14.47
C TRP A 291 -0.30 -14.41 -14.59
N GLY A 292 -0.63 -13.54 -13.63
CA GLY A 292 -0.16 -12.16 -13.60
C GLY A 292 -1.25 -11.19 -13.18
N LEU A 293 -1.45 -11.03 -11.87
CA LEU A 293 -2.42 -10.09 -11.30
C LEU A 293 -1.73 -8.80 -10.89
N THR A 294 -2.01 -7.73 -11.61
CA THR A 294 -1.39 -6.43 -11.39
C THR A 294 -2.27 -5.33 -11.99
N ALA A 295 -2.09 -4.09 -11.55
CA ALA A 295 -2.90 -2.98 -12.04
C ALA A 295 -2.87 -2.88 -13.57
N SER A 296 -4.04 -2.93 -14.21
CA SER A 296 -4.15 -2.98 -15.66
C SER A 296 -5.56 -2.61 -16.10
N ASP A 297 -5.75 -2.52 -17.43
CA ASP A 297 -7.08 -2.57 -18.01
C ASP A 297 -7.76 -3.91 -17.69
N GLY A 298 -9.09 -3.89 -17.71
CA GLY A 298 -9.97 -5.04 -17.57
C GLY A 298 -11.29 -4.83 -18.31
N PRO A 299 -12.17 -5.84 -18.32
CA PRO A 299 -13.45 -5.78 -19.03
C PRO A 299 -14.36 -4.63 -18.55
N ASP A 300 -14.26 -4.27 -17.27
CA ASP A 300 -15.05 -3.21 -16.64
C ASP A 300 -14.26 -1.90 -16.46
N GLY A 301 -13.13 -1.75 -17.16
CA GLY A 301 -12.23 -0.60 -17.07
C GLY A 301 -10.94 -0.90 -16.29
N TYR A 302 -10.20 0.15 -15.95
CA TYR A 302 -8.92 0.02 -15.26
C TYR A 302 -9.11 -0.34 -13.78
N ARG A 303 -8.33 -1.29 -13.28
CA ARG A 303 -8.40 -1.74 -11.89
C ARG A 303 -7.02 -2.12 -11.36
N CYS A 304 -6.78 -1.83 -10.08
CA CYS A 304 -5.63 -2.36 -9.35
C CYS A 304 -5.86 -3.84 -8.99
N TYR A 305 -5.68 -4.74 -9.96
CA TYR A 305 -5.78 -6.18 -9.76
C TYR A 305 -4.65 -6.70 -8.85
N GLY A 306 -4.95 -7.69 -8.03
CA GLY A 306 -3.95 -8.31 -7.15
C GLY A 306 -4.38 -9.63 -6.54
N ALA A 307 -3.41 -10.36 -5.98
CA ALA A 307 -3.53 -11.73 -5.51
C ALA A 307 -4.17 -11.84 -4.11
N ARG A 308 -5.34 -11.23 -3.94
CA ARG A 308 -6.13 -11.25 -2.69
C ARG A 308 -7.61 -11.56 -2.98
N PRO A 309 -8.35 -12.11 -2.00
CA PRO A 309 -9.79 -12.31 -2.14
C PRO A 309 -10.50 -11.02 -2.58
N GLY A 310 -11.37 -11.12 -3.58
CA GLY A 310 -12.10 -9.98 -4.14
C GLY A 310 -11.26 -9.01 -4.97
N GLY A 311 -9.94 -9.17 -5.07
CA GLY A 311 -9.02 -8.29 -5.80
C GLY A 311 -8.85 -8.61 -7.29
N HIS A 312 -9.59 -9.58 -7.82
CA HIS A 312 -9.43 -10.09 -9.19
C HIS A 312 -10.76 -10.62 -9.77
N ASP A 313 -10.82 -10.75 -11.09
CA ASP A 313 -12.01 -11.20 -11.84
C ASP A 313 -11.68 -12.19 -12.99
N GLY A 314 -10.47 -12.75 -12.99
CA GLY A 314 -9.98 -13.61 -14.07
C GLY A 314 -9.10 -12.89 -15.09
N THR A 315 -8.96 -11.56 -15.02
CA THR A 315 -8.09 -10.78 -15.91
C THR A 315 -6.61 -11.05 -15.61
N VAL A 316 -5.80 -11.19 -16.65
CA VAL A 316 -4.33 -11.35 -16.59
C VAL A 316 -3.68 -10.24 -17.41
N ALA A 317 -2.64 -9.63 -16.84
CA ALA A 317 -1.78 -8.67 -17.53
C ALA A 317 -0.43 -9.32 -17.88
N PRO A 318 -0.10 -9.52 -19.17
CA PRO A 318 1.14 -10.20 -19.59
C PRO A 318 2.42 -9.57 -19.05
N TYR A 319 2.44 -8.23 -18.88
CA TYR A 319 3.61 -7.51 -18.38
C TYR A 319 4.04 -7.99 -16.98
N ALA A 320 3.12 -8.56 -16.20
CA ALA A 320 3.44 -9.15 -14.91
C ALA A 320 4.42 -10.32 -15.05
N ALA A 321 4.08 -11.32 -15.87
CA ALA A 321 4.96 -12.46 -16.07
C ALA A 321 6.29 -12.06 -16.74
N ILE A 322 6.26 -11.08 -17.66
CA ILE A 322 7.47 -10.58 -18.35
C ILE A 322 8.41 -9.88 -17.37
N SER A 323 7.89 -8.97 -16.55
CA SER A 323 8.69 -8.21 -15.60
C SER A 323 9.23 -9.06 -14.44
N ALA A 324 8.69 -10.27 -14.25
CA ALA A 324 9.17 -11.26 -13.29
C ALA A 324 10.42 -12.04 -13.75
N LEU A 325 10.86 -11.88 -15.01
CA LEU A 325 11.99 -12.63 -15.59
C LEU A 325 13.26 -12.64 -14.73
N PRO A 326 13.72 -11.51 -14.17
CA PRO A 326 14.93 -11.53 -13.35
C PRO A 326 14.79 -12.31 -12.05
N PHE A 327 13.58 -12.52 -11.55
CA PHE A 327 13.31 -13.11 -10.23
C PHE A 327 13.03 -14.61 -10.31
N ILE A 328 12.18 -15.02 -11.27
CA ILE A 328 11.74 -16.41 -11.46
C ILE A 328 11.78 -16.79 -12.95
N PRO A 329 12.98 -16.84 -13.55
CA PRO A 329 13.15 -16.87 -15.01
C PRO A 329 12.49 -18.07 -15.69
N GLN A 330 12.50 -19.25 -15.06
CA GLN A 330 11.92 -20.46 -15.66
C GLN A 330 10.40 -20.36 -15.75
N GLU A 331 9.75 -19.95 -14.66
CA GLU A 331 8.30 -19.78 -14.57
C GLU A 331 7.81 -18.62 -15.43
N ALA A 332 8.56 -17.51 -15.46
CA ALA A 332 8.28 -16.35 -16.29
C ALA A 332 8.37 -16.70 -17.78
N MET A 333 9.47 -17.32 -18.23
CA MET A 333 9.61 -17.73 -19.64
C MET A 333 8.54 -18.74 -20.06
N ALA A 334 8.21 -19.70 -19.19
CA ALA A 334 7.12 -20.63 -19.47
C ALA A 334 5.79 -19.90 -19.68
N ALA A 335 5.49 -18.88 -18.86
CA ALA A 335 4.27 -18.12 -18.99
C ALA A 335 4.23 -17.25 -20.25
N ILE A 336 5.34 -16.59 -20.59
CA ILE A 336 5.48 -15.80 -21.82
C ILE A 336 5.21 -16.67 -23.05
N ARG A 337 5.85 -17.84 -23.14
CA ARG A 337 5.64 -18.79 -24.24
C ARG A 337 4.20 -19.24 -24.33
N THR A 338 3.64 -19.74 -23.22
CA THR A 338 2.27 -20.27 -23.20
C THR A 338 1.24 -19.21 -23.54
N MET A 339 1.36 -17.98 -23.03
CA MET A 339 0.45 -16.89 -23.39
C MET A 339 0.52 -16.59 -24.89
N LYS A 340 1.72 -16.48 -25.47
CA LYS A 340 1.89 -16.24 -26.90
C LYS A 340 1.34 -17.40 -27.76
N GLU A 341 1.59 -18.64 -27.36
CA GLU A 341 1.14 -19.84 -28.07
C GLU A 341 -0.38 -20.00 -28.07
N LEU A 342 -1.02 -19.80 -26.90
CA LEU A 342 -2.46 -20.04 -26.75
C LEU A 342 -3.33 -18.93 -27.35
N TYR A 343 -2.90 -17.68 -27.21
CA TYR A 343 -3.75 -16.53 -27.54
C TYR A 343 -3.27 -15.76 -28.77
N GLY A 344 -2.01 -15.94 -29.19
CA GLY A 344 -1.47 -15.40 -30.42
C GLY A 344 -1.83 -13.93 -30.66
N ASP A 345 -2.31 -13.64 -31.86
CA ASP A 345 -2.65 -12.28 -32.32
C ASP A 345 -3.74 -11.57 -31.50
N ARG A 346 -4.49 -12.29 -30.65
CA ARG A 346 -5.48 -11.68 -29.75
C ARG A 346 -4.83 -10.85 -28.64
N ILE A 347 -3.63 -11.24 -28.22
CA ILE A 347 -2.85 -10.51 -27.20
C ILE A 347 -1.49 -10.06 -27.71
N TRP A 348 -1.11 -10.40 -28.94
CA TRP A 348 0.18 -10.05 -29.52
C TRP A 348 -0.01 -9.12 -30.72
N GLY A 349 0.38 -7.86 -30.58
CA GLY A 349 0.19 -6.84 -31.60
C GLY A 349 1.42 -5.97 -31.85
N LYS A 350 1.18 -4.77 -32.37
CA LYS A 350 2.22 -3.87 -32.89
C LYS A 350 3.36 -3.60 -31.89
N TYR A 351 3.01 -3.46 -30.61
CA TYR A 351 3.95 -3.18 -29.52
C TYR A 351 4.13 -4.37 -28.55
N GLY A 352 3.95 -5.60 -29.04
CA GLY A 352 4.18 -6.83 -28.27
C GLY A 352 2.89 -7.31 -27.61
N PHE A 353 2.96 -7.71 -26.35
CA PHE A 353 1.76 -8.11 -25.61
C PHE A 353 0.83 -6.90 -25.36
N THR A 354 -0.49 -7.12 -25.38
CA THR A 354 -1.48 -6.11 -24.97
C THR A 354 -1.44 -5.86 -23.46
N SER A 355 -2.12 -4.82 -22.97
CA SER A 355 -2.15 -4.50 -21.52
C SER A 355 -2.70 -5.65 -20.67
N ALA A 356 -3.84 -6.23 -21.07
CA ALA A 356 -4.47 -7.34 -20.35
C ALA A 356 -5.49 -8.10 -21.19
N PHE A 357 -5.92 -9.27 -20.70
CA PHE A 357 -6.98 -10.09 -21.30
C PHE A 357 -7.74 -10.91 -20.26
N ASN A 358 -8.98 -11.28 -20.60
CA ASN A 358 -9.88 -12.09 -19.78
C ASN A 358 -10.66 -13.05 -20.68
N VAL A 359 -10.35 -14.35 -20.59
CA VAL A 359 -10.94 -15.40 -21.43
C VAL A 359 -12.40 -15.66 -21.06
N ASP A 360 -12.74 -15.65 -19.77
CA ASP A 360 -14.11 -15.87 -19.28
C ASP A 360 -15.11 -14.83 -19.84
N ARG A 361 -14.63 -13.62 -20.10
CA ARG A 361 -15.40 -12.50 -20.63
C ARG A 361 -15.23 -12.26 -22.13
N ASP A 362 -14.46 -13.11 -22.81
CA ASP A 362 -14.03 -12.92 -24.21
C ASP A 362 -13.45 -11.52 -24.49
N TRP A 363 -12.71 -10.96 -23.53
CA TRP A 363 -12.21 -9.59 -23.59
C TRP A 363 -10.69 -9.57 -23.71
N TYR A 364 -10.18 -8.76 -24.64
CA TYR A 364 -8.75 -8.64 -24.94
C TYR A 364 -8.49 -7.16 -25.18
N SER A 365 -7.58 -6.55 -24.42
CA SER A 365 -7.31 -5.12 -24.57
C SER A 365 -6.79 -4.82 -25.98
N THR A 366 -7.24 -3.71 -26.55
CA THR A 366 -6.70 -3.16 -27.81
C THR A 366 -5.57 -2.16 -27.56
N ASP A 367 -5.28 -1.86 -26.29
CA ASP A 367 -4.33 -0.84 -25.89
C ASP A 367 -2.99 -1.41 -25.47
N PHE A 368 -1.96 -0.63 -25.77
CA PHE A 368 -0.65 -0.71 -25.16
C PHE A 368 -0.47 0.51 -24.27
N ILE A 369 -0.03 0.29 -23.03
CA ILE A 369 0.17 1.34 -22.02
C ILE A 369 1.67 1.55 -21.81
N GLY A 370 2.10 2.81 -21.74
CA GLY A 370 3.51 3.19 -21.66
C GLY A 370 4.24 2.60 -20.46
N ILE A 371 3.63 2.62 -19.27
CA ILE A 371 4.26 2.04 -18.06
C ILE A 371 4.39 0.50 -18.16
N ASP A 372 3.39 -0.18 -18.73
CA ASP A 372 3.42 -1.64 -18.97
C ASP A 372 4.56 -2.00 -19.94
N LYS A 373 4.67 -1.28 -21.07
CA LYS A 373 5.75 -1.51 -22.05
C LYS A 373 7.12 -1.14 -21.47
N GLY A 374 7.16 -0.12 -20.62
CA GLY A 374 8.38 0.35 -19.98
C GLY A 374 8.95 -0.70 -19.05
N ILE A 375 8.13 -1.24 -18.17
CA ILE A 375 8.58 -2.27 -17.22
C ILE A 375 8.97 -3.57 -17.94
N GLU A 376 8.27 -3.96 -19.00
CA GLU A 376 8.66 -5.11 -19.84
C GLU A 376 10.06 -4.92 -20.41
N LEU A 377 10.31 -3.80 -21.10
CA LEU A 377 11.57 -3.53 -21.75
C LEU A 377 12.74 -3.48 -20.76
N LEU A 378 12.59 -2.71 -19.67
CA LEU A 378 13.66 -2.54 -18.69
C LEU A 378 14.00 -3.85 -17.98
N MET A 379 12.98 -4.66 -17.63
CA MET A 379 13.21 -5.90 -16.90
C MET A 379 13.73 -7.03 -17.78
N VAL A 380 13.32 -7.10 -19.05
CA VAL A 380 13.95 -8.04 -20.00
C VAL A 380 15.41 -7.65 -20.24
N GLU A 381 15.73 -6.36 -20.39
CA GLU A 381 17.11 -5.92 -20.60
C GLU A 381 17.97 -6.19 -19.35
N ASN A 382 17.42 -5.95 -18.16
CA ASN A 382 18.08 -6.28 -16.90
C ASN A 382 18.31 -7.78 -16.72
N TYR A 383 17.35 -8.61 -17.13
CA TYR A 383 17.51 -10.06 -17.13
C TYR A 383 18.63 -10.50 -18.09
N ARG A 384 18.61 -10.00 -19.33
CA ARG A 384 19.54 -10.43 -20.39
C ARG A 384 20.96 -9.95 -20.12
N THR A 385 21.13 -8.69 -19.74
CA THR A 385 22.46 -8.11 -19.60
C THR A 385 22.67 -7.44 -18.25
N GLY A 386 21.64 -6.93 -17.59
CA GLY A 386 21.78 -6.09 -16.38
C GLY A 386 22.14 -4.64 -16.69
N PHE A 387 21.91 -4.19 -17.94
CA PHE A 387 22.33 -2.88 -18.41
C PHE A 387 21.71 -1.72 -17.63
N VAL A 388 20.40 -1.76 -17.35
CA VAL A 388 19.73 -0.66 -16.67
C VAL A 388 20.30 -0.48 -15.26
N TRP A 389 20.42 -1.57 -14.51
CA TRP A 389 21.07 -1.60 -13.20
C TRP A 389 22.51 -1.07 -13.24
N ARG A 390 23.35 -1.55 -14.17
CA ARG A 390 24.75 -1.12 -14.27
C ARG A 390 24.92 0.38 -14.47
N ILE A 391 24.02 1.00 -15.23
CA ILE A 391 24.10 2.42 -15.52
C ILE A 391 23.48 3.22 -14.38
N PHE A 392 22.27 2.88 -13.93
CA PHE A 392 21.57 3.65 -12.90
C PHE A 392 22.31 3.66 -11.57
N MET A 393 22.89 2.51 -11.17
CA MET A 393 23.66 2.38 -9.92
C MET A 393 24.98 3.18 -9.91
N ARG A 394 25.38 3.81 -11.02
CA ARG A 394 26.51 4.77 -11.04
C ARG A 394 26.14 6.11 -10.42
N ASN A 395 24.85 6.43 -10.38
CA ASN A 395 24.34 7.69 -9.86
C ASN A 395 24.74 7.85 -8.39
N ARG A 396 25.48 8.92 -8.08
CA ARG A 396 26.00 9.16 -6.73
C ARG A 396 24.90 9.49 -5.72
N TYR A 397 23.82 10.15 -6.15
CA TYR A 397 22.72 10.58 -5.28
C TYR A 397 21.96 9.36 -4.77
N LEU A 398 21.63 8.43 -5.67
CA LEU A 398 21.02 7.15 -5.32
C LEU A 398 21.90 6.36 -4.34
N ARG A 399 23.20 6.20 -4.64
CA ARG A 399 24.10 5.46 -3.75
C ARG A 399 24.22 6.09 -2.36
N ASN A 400 24.28 7.42 -2.30
CA ASN A 400 24.29 8.14 -1.03
C ASN A 400 23.00 7.90 -0.25
N ALA A 401 21.84 7.95 -0.90
CA ALA A 401 20.55 7.68 -0.28
C ALA A 401 20.46 6.24 0.24
N MET A 402 20.84 5.24 -0.57
CA MET A 402 20.86 3.83 -0.15
C MET A 402 21.74 3.62 1.09
N ASN A 403 22.94 4.23 1.12
CA ASN A 403 23.80 4.17 2.29
C ASN A 403 23.17 4.88 3.51
N ALA A 404 22.52 6.03 3.30
CA ALA A 404 21.91 6.82 4.37
C ALA A 404 20.72 6.11 5.02
N VAL A 405 19.98 5.29 4.28
CA VAL A 405 18.86 4.48 4.80
C VAL A 405 19.31 3.08 5.25
N GLY A 406 20.62 2.82 5.29
CA GLY A 406 21.19 1.62 5.90
C GLY A 406 21.22 0.38 5.01
N PHE A 407 21.11 0.50 3.68
CA PHE A 407 21.34 -0.64 2.80
C PHE A 407 22.80 -1.13 2.90
N VAL A 408 22.96 -2.42 3.13
CA VAL A 408 24.26 -3.10 3.10
C VAL A 408 24.29 -4.12 1.97
N TYR A 409 25.49 -4.44 1.48
CA TYR A 409 25.69 -5.54 0.55
C TYR A 409 26.00 -6.81 1.35
N ASP A 410 25.12 -7.81 1.21
CA ASP A 410 25.23 -9.12 1.84
C ASP A 410 24.74 -10.18 0.85
N PRO A 411 25.65 -10.86 0.13
CA PRO A 411 25.29 -11.92 -0.81
C PRO A 411 24.91 -13.24 -0.14
N GLU A 412 25.20 -13.40 1.15
CA GLU A 412 24.87 -14.61 1.91
C GLU A 412 23.50 -14.49 2.62
N ALA A 413 22.88 -13.30 2.60
CA ALA A 413 21.55 -13.06 3.15
C ALA A 413 20.46 -13.78 2.33
N ASP A 414 20.05 -14.95 2.81
CA ASP A 414 18.97 -15.77 2.25
C ASP A 414 17.58 -15.46 2.84
N PHE A 415 17.52 -14.62 3.87
CA PHE A 415 16.26 -14.23 4.51
C PHE A 415 15.43 -13.28 3.63
N VAL A 416 14.12 -13.24 3.89
CA VAL A 416 13.21 -12.24 3.30
C VAL A 416 13.13 -11.01 4.21
N LEU A 417 12.70 -11.21 5.44
CA LEU A 417 12.76 -10.22 6.51
C LEU A 417 14.07 -10.39 7.28
N THR A 418 14.67 -9.30 7.75
CA THR A 418 15.80 -9.45 8.67
C THR A 418 15.34 -10.21 9.92
N PRO A 419 16.22 -10.99 10.58
CA PRO A 419 15.84 -11.71 11.79
C PRO A 419 15.22 -10.81 12.87
N ALA A 420 15.74 -9.58 13.00
CA ALA A 420 15.21 -8.58 13.92
C ALA A 420 13.78 -8.16 13.56
N TYR A 421 13.51 -7.90 12.27
CA TYR A 421 12.20 -7.46 11.82
C TYR A 421 11.17 -8.60 11.82
N ALA A 422 11.59 -9.82 11.47
CA ALA A 422 10.77 -11.02 11.62
C ALA A 422 10.35 -11.25 13.08
N ALA A 423 11.29 -11.14 14.03
CA ALA A 423 11.00 -11.27 15.46
C ALA A 423 10.10 -10.13 16.00
N TYR A 424 10.27 -8.90 15.49
CA TYR A 424 9.36 -7.80 15.76
C TYR A 424 7.93 -8.13 15.30
N TYR A 425 7.75 -8.55 14.04
CA TYR A 425 6.43 -8.91 13.52
C TYR A 425 5.82 -10.13 14.20
N GLN A 426 6.63 -11.14 14.51
CA GLN A 426 6.16 -12.30 15.24
C GLN A 426 5.62 -11.88 16.61
N ARG A 427 6.31 -10.98 17.33
CA ARG A 427 5.81 -10.41 18.58
C ARG A 427 4.56 -9.56 18.39
N LEU A 428 4.44 -8.78 17.31
CA LEU A 428 3.17 -8.09 17.02
C LEU A 428 2.01 -9.06 16.77
N MET A 429 2.29 -10.19 16.11
CA MET A 429 1.28 -11.16 15.72
C MET A 429 0.90 -12.16 16.83
N THR A 430 1.85 -12.50 17.70
CA THR A 430 1.68 -13.48 18.79
C THR A 430 1.61 -12.84 20.18
N GLY A 431 2.02 -11.58 20.30
CA GLY A 431 2.01 -10.80 21.53
C GLY A 431 0.67 -10.14 21.82
N GLY A 432 -0.40 -10.52 21.11
CA GLY A 432 -1.73 -10.33 21.64
C GLY A 432 -1.82 -11.14 22.93
N ILE A 433 -1.75 -10.46 24.07
CA ILE A 433 -1.99 -11.04 25.38
C ILE A 433 -3.28 -11.87 25.25
N GLU A 434 -3.36 -13.08 25.81
CA GLU A 434 -4.65 -13.73 26.03
C GLU A 434 -5.44 -12.86 27.00
N THR A 435 -6.04 -11.78 26.48
CA THR A 435 -6.80 -10.82 27.26
C THR A 435 -8.17 -11.42 27.49
N THR A 436 -8.57 -11.46 28.76
CA THR A 436 -9.88 -11.91 29.19
C THR A 436 -10.60 -10.77 29.87
N ALA A 437 -11.86 -10.57 29.50
CA ALA A 437 -12.78 -9.68 30.18
C ALA A 437 -13.95 -10.52 30.69
N GLU A 438 -14.50 -10.15 31.83
CA GLU A 438 -15.71 -10.75 32.36
C GLU A 438 -16.90 -9.86 32.02
N ALA A 439 -18.01 -10.48 31.64
CA ALA A 439 -19.32 -9.86 31.52
C ALA A 439 -20.20 -10.41 32.64
N PRO A 440 -20.39 -9.68 33.76
CA PRO A 440 -21.27 -10.12 34.84
C PRO A 440 -22.71 -10.31 34.36
N TYR A 441 -23.48 -11.12 35.07
CA TYR A 441 -24.91 -11.25 34.83
C TYR A 441 -25.65 -10.03 35.39
N ALA A 442 -26.51 -9.42 34.58
CA ALA A 442 -27.36 -8.29 34.95
C ALA A 442 -28.74 -8.79 35.39
N SER A 443 -29.09 -8.61 36.66
CA SER A 443 -30.44 -8.95 37.17
C SER A 443 -31.53 -8.02 36.63
N LYS A 444 -31.14 -6.89 36.03
CA LYS A 444 -32.01 -5.93 35.38
C LYS A 444 -31.29 -5.38 34.15
N ALA A 445 -32.03 -5.15 33.07
CA ALA A 445 -31.48 -4.54 31.87
C ALA A 445 -31.02 -3.08 32.12
N PRO A 446 -29.79 -2.70 31.73
CA PRO A 446 -29.34 -1.31 31.73
C PRO A 446 -30.25 -0.42 30.86
N LEU A 447 -30.39 0.84 31.27
CA LEU A 447 -31.08 1.87 30.49
C LEU A 447 -30.13 2.41 29.42
N ILE A 448 -30.40 2.12 28.16
CA ILE A 448 -29.57 2.60 27.04
C ILE A 448 -29.90 4.08 26.75
N ASP A 449 -29.29 5.01 27.49
CA ASP A 449 -29.44 6.46 27.35
C ASP A 449 -28.12 7.21 27.10
N GLY A 450 -27.01 6.46 27.07
CA GLY A 450 -25.66 6.92 26.83
C GLY A 450 -24.92 7.27 28.11
N ARG A 451 -25.53 7.16 29.31
CA ARG A 451 -24.95 7.56 30.59
C ARG A 451 -24.63 6.34 31.43
N LEU A 452 -23.39 6.26 31.91
CA LEU A 452 -22.90 5.14 32.70
C LEU A 452 -23.23 5.28 34.20
N GLU A 453 -24.47 5.70 34.52
CA GLU A 453 -24.95 5.92 35.89
C GLU A 453 -25.65 4.67 36.48
N ASP A 454 -25.97 3.68 35.63
CA ASP A 454 -26.59 2.42 36.04
C ASP A 454 -25.63 1.53 36.84
N TRP A 455 -26.16 0.88 37.89
CA TRP A 455 -25.38 0.03 38.80
C TRP A 455 -24.79 -1.20 38.10
N GLU A 456 -25.39 -1.65 36.98
CA GLU A 456 -24.87 -2.73 36.14
C GLU A 456 -23.48 -2.42 35.55
N TRP A 457 -23.05 -1.14 35.58
CA TRP A 457 -21.73 -0.68 35.18
C TRP A 457 -20.76 -0.45 36.36
N GLU A 458 -21.19 -0.66 37.62
CA GLU A 458 -20.37 -0.51 38.85
C GLU A 458 -19.38 -1.68 39.06
N HIS A 459 -18.75 -2.13 37.97
CA HIS A 459 -17.61 -3.04 38.01
C HIS A 459 -16.42 -2.42 37.26
N GLU A 460 -15.22 -2.94 37.51
CA GLU A 460 -14.01 -2.40 36.89
C GLU A 460 -14.08 -2.52 35.36
N PRO A 461 -13.84 -1.43 34.60
CA PRO A 461 -13.75 -1.49 33.16
C PRO A 461 -12.48 -2.18 32.69
N GLN A 462 -12.52 -2.61 31.44
CA GLN A 462 -11.30 -2.85 30.68
C GLN A 462 -10.79 -1.53 30.10
N VAL A 463 -9.52 -1.22 30.32
CA VAL A 463 -8.87 0.00 29.83
C VAL A 463 -8.12 -0.29 28.54
N VAL A 464 -8.29 0.58 27.56
CA VAL A 464 -7.53 0.64 26.32
C VAL A 464 -6.95 2.03 26.22
N ASP A 465 -5.63 2.18 26.20
CA ASP A 465 -4.99 3.50 26.20
C ASP A 465 -3.98 3.67 25.06
N ALA A 466 -3.32 4.82 25.04
CA ALA A 466 -2.30 5.17 24.05
C ALA A 466 -1.11 4.18 23.97
N THR A 467 -0.91 3.28 24.94
CA THR A 467 0.09 2.20 24.84
C THR A 467 -0.40 1.02 24.01
N MET A 468 -1.70 0.96 23.72
CA MET A 468 -2.39 -0.07 22.95
C MET A 468 -2.79 0.43 21.55
N LEU A 469 -1.90 1.19 20.91
CA LEU A 469 -2.09 1.63 19.54
C LEU A 469 -1.98 0.46 18.57
N VAL A 470 -2.91 0.39 17.62
CA VAL A 470 -2.93 -0.62 16.56
C VAL A 470 -1.80 -0.33 15.58
N PRO A 471 -0.80 -1.23 15.43
CA PRO A 471 0.29 -1.00 14.49
C PRO A 471 -0.24 -0.84 13.06
N GLY A 472 0.18 0.22 12.38
CA GLY A 472 -0.35 0.61 11.06
C GLY A 472 -1.39 1.73 11.11
N ILE A 473 -1.98 2.00 12.27
CA ILE A 473 -2.90 3.10 12.53
C ILE A 473 -2.58 3.67 13.92
N ASP A 474 -1.32 3.99 14.17
CA ASP A 474 -0.77 4.30 15.49
C ASP A 474 -0.26 5.75 15.61
N ARG A 475 -0.74 6.66 14.75
CA ARG A 475 -0.31 8.08 14.77
C ARG A 475 -1.11 8.90 15.77
N LEU A 476 -0.65 8.87 17.02
CA LEU A 476 -1.14 9.72 18.09
C LEU A 476 -0.19 10.92 18.28
N GLU A 477 -0.74 12.12 18.42
CA GLU A 477 0.06 13.33 18.72
C GLU A 477 0.70 13.21 20.12
N PRO A 478 1.93 13.73 20.36
CA PRO A 478 2.67 13.51 21.60
C PRO A 478 1.94 13.89 22.90
N ASP A 479 1.10 14.93 22.83
CA ASP A 479 0.32 15.44 23.97
C ASP A 479 -1.17 15.07 23.90
N ALA A 480 -1.57 14.25 22.93
CA ALA A 480 -2.96 13.82 22.80
C ALA A 480 -3.33 12.84 23.90
N ILE A 481 -4.47 13.10 24.54
CA ILE A 481 -5.09 12.17 25.48
C ILE A 481 -6.02 11.31 24.66
N LEU A 482 -5.74 10.02 24.59
CA LEU A 482 -6.63 9.01 24.01
C LEU A 482 -6.68 7.81 24.94
N ARG A 483 -7.86 7.58 25.51
CA ARG A 483 -8.14 6.42 26.36
C ARG A 483 -9.59 5.99 26.17
N GLY A 484 -9.79 4.72 25.87
CA GLY A 484 -11.08 4.05 25.93
C GLY A 484 -11.20 3.19 27.19
N LYS A 485 -12.40 3.11 27.72
CA LYS A 485 -12.82 2.11 28.70
C LYS A 485 -14.02 1.39 28.12
N PHE A 486 -14.14 0.09 28.37
CA PHE A 486 -15.36 -0.63 28.06
C PHE A 486 -15.81 -1.52 29.21
N TRP A 487 -17.12 -1.72 29.24
CA TRP A 487 -17.83 -2.64 30.11
C TRP A 487 -18.68 -3.57 29.26
N ALA A 488 -18.96 -4.74 29.82
CA ALA A 488 -19.89 -5.68 29.24
C ALA A 488 -20.67 -6.34 30.37
N THR A 489 -21.96 -6.55 30.15
CA THR A 489 -22.84 -7.28 31.07
C THR A 489 -23.88 -8.03 30.25
N TRP A 490 -24.61 -8.98 30.83
CA TRP A 490 -25.55 -9.79 30.06
C TRP A 490 -26.75 -10.30 30.85
N ASP A 491 -27.86 -10.54 30.16
CA ASP A 491 -29.04 -11.23 30.69
C ASP A 491 -29.51 -12.34 29.73
N GLU A 492 -30.67 -12.96 29.98
CA GLU A 492 -31.20 -14.03 29.14
C GLU A 492 -31.49 -13.60 27.68
N ASN A 493 -31.59 -12.31 27.41
CA ASN A 493 -32.08 -11.77 26.14
C ASN A 493 -31.00 -11.02 25.35
N CYS A 494 -30.08 -10.34 26.03
CA CYS A 494 -29.12 -9.42 25.44
C CYS A 494 -27.72 -9.56 26.02
N LEU A 495 -26.74 -9.27 25.15
CA LEU A 495 -25.44 -8.73 25.55
C LEU A 495 -25.55 -7.20 25.63
N TYR A 496 -25.09 -6.62 26.73
CA TYR A 496 -25.00 -5.19 26.92
C TYR A 496 -23.54 -4.76 26.89
N LEU A 497 -23.25 -3.69 26.17
CA LEU A 497 -21.91 -3.12 26.07
C LEU A 497 -21.97 -1.64 26.38
N ALA A 498 -20.96 -1.14 27.07
CA ALA A 498 -20.78 0.28 27.30
C ALA A 498 -19.33 0.67 27.06
N CYS A 499 -19.10 1.93 26.70
CA CYS A 499 -17.77 2.50 26.64
C CYS A 499 -17.75 3.96 27.07
N GLU A 500 -16.59 4.37 27.56
CA GLU A 500 -16.21 5.77 27.80
C GLU A 500 -14.93 6.03 27.01
N VAL A 501 -14.90 7.11 26.24
CA VAL A 501 -13.71 7.57 25.51
C VAL A 501 -13.33 8.94 26.04
N GLU A 502 -12.13 9.02 26.59
CA GLU A 502 -11.42 10.24 26.89
C GLU A 502 -10.58 10.60 25.67
N ASP A 503 -10.94 11.71 25.01
CA ASP A 503 -10.28 12.27 23.85
C ASP A 503 -10.20 13.79 23.97
N SER A 504 -8.97 14.32 23.95
CA SER A 504 -8.70 15.76 24.01
C SER A 504 -9.25 16.56 22.81
N VAL A 505 -9.48 15.92 21.65
CA VAL A 505 -9.94 16.58 20.42
C VAL A 505 -11.00 15.75 19.72
N LEU A 506 -12.24 15.84 20.20
CA LEU A 506 -13.36 15.16 19.57
C LEU A 506 -13.76 15.82 18.23
N VAL A 507 -13.44 15.18 17.11
CA VAL A 507 -13.84 15.57 15.76
C VAL A 507 -15.24 15.06 15.44
N VAL A 508 -16.07 15.99 14.96
CA VAL A 508 -17.44 15.72 14.52
C VAL A 508 -17.63 16.39 13.15
N ASN A 509 -17.22 15.70 12.09
CA ASN A 509 -17.27 16.22 10.71
C ASN A 509 -18.18 15.42 9.77
N MET A 510 -18.91 14.42 10.28
CA MET A 510 -19.81 13.58 9.48
C MET A 510 -21.23 14.15 9.44
N PRO A 511 -21.80 14.41 8.24
CA PRO A 511 -23.19 14.84 8.14
C PRO A 511 -24.15 13.67 8.44
N PRO A 512 -25.41 13.95 8.84
CA PRO A 512 -26.41 12.92 9.15
C PRO A 512 -26.69 11.92 8.00
N THR A 513 -26.35 12.28 6.77
CA THR A 513 -26.50 11.43 5.58
C THR A 513 -25.41 10.36 5.45
N ARG A 514 -24.26 10.51 6.11
CA ARG A 514 -23.11 9.58 6.04
C ARG A 514 -23.04 8.71 7.29
N ARG A 515 -23.99 7.77 7.40
CA ARG A 515 -24.18 6.89 8.57
C ARG A 515 -23.24 5.68 8.60
N GLY A 516 -22.36 5.51 7.62
CA GLY A 516 -21.51 4.32 7.44
C GLY A 516 -20.00 4.57 7.53
N ASP A 517 -19.58 5.82 7.68
CA ASP A 517 -18.20 6.27 7.44
C ASP A 517 -17.44 6.56 8.74
N PHE A 518 -17.53 5.64 9.70
CA PHE A 518 -17.02 5.80 11.07
C PHE A 518 -15.52 6.09 11.12
N TRP A 519 -14.73 5.54 10.20
CA TRP A 519 -13.28 5.76 10.15
C TRP A 519 -12.86 7.14 9.64
N TYR A 520 -13.80 7.95 9.19
CA TYR A 520 -13.49 9.30 8.72
C TYR A 520 -13.38 10.29 9.88
N THR A 521 -13.75 9.89 11.10
CA THR A 521 -13.89 10.74 12.30
C THR A 521 -13.65 9.92 13.58
N ASP A 522 -13.78 10.52 14.76
CA ASP A 522 -13.76 9.78 16.03
C ASP A 522 -14.96 8.85 16.17
N SER A 523 -14.68 7.60 16.47
CA SER A 523 -15.70 6.53 16.56
C SER A 523 -15.18 5.35 17.35
N ILE A 524 -16.07 4.39 17.64
CA ILE A 524 -15.71 3.12 18.27
C ILE A 524 -16.17 1.94 17.44
N GLU A 525 -15.57 0.79 17.71
CA GLU A 525 -16.09 -0.50 17.26
C GLU A 525 -15.99 -1.57 18.35
N PHE A 526 -16.95 -2.50 18.33
CA PHE A 526 -16.92 -3.76 19.07
C PHE A 526 -16.94 -4.92 18.08
N TYR A 527 -15.94 -5.79 18.17
CA TYR A 527 -15.82 -6.99 17.36
C TYR A 527 -16.18 -8.21 18.19
N ILE A 528 -17.17 -8.98 17.74
CA ILE A 528 -17.71 -10.12 18.49
C ILE A 528 -17.65 -11.37 17.60
N GLN A 529 -17.09 -12.45 18.13
CA GLN A 529 -17.08 -13.79 17.53
C GLN A 529 -17.91 -14.73 18.42
N PRO A 530 -19.22 -14.89 18.15
CA PRO A 530 -20.14 -15.58 19.07
C PRO A 530 -19.82 -17.05 19.30
N GLY A 531 -19.36 -17.74 18.25
CA GLY A 531 -19.18 -19.19 18.26
C GLY A 531 -17.90 -19.71 18.94
N ARG A 532 -17.05 -18.82 19.48
CA ARG A 532 -15.72 -19.18 20.03
C ARG A 532 -15.80 -20.26 21.11
N GLY A 533 -16.59 -20.06 22.16
CA GLY A 533 -16.73 -21.02 23.26
C GLY A 533 -17.47 -22.30 22.89
N LEU A 534 -18.23 -22.27 21.77
CA LEU A 534 -18.98 -23.42 21.27
C LEU A 534 -18.18 -24.26 20.25
N ASN A 535 -17.00 -23.80 19.83
CA ASN A 535 -16.26 -24.34 18.69
C ASN A 535 -17.15 -24.48 17.43
N ARG A 536 -17.99 -23.47 17.17
CA ARG A 536 -18.86 -23.40 15.99
C ARG A 536 -18.58 -22.12 15.22
N ASP A 537 -18.70 -22.17 13.90
CA ASP A 537 -18.70 -20.95 13.09
C ASP A 537 -20.11 -20.36 13.07
N LEU A 538 -20.30 -19.27 13.82
CA LEU A 538 -21.52 -18.46 13.82
C LEU A 538 -21.30 -17.12 13.10
N GLY A 539 -20.20 -17.00 12.34
CA GLY A 539 -19.74 -15.75 11.78
C GLY A 539 -19.20 -14.79 12.84
N ILE A 540 -19.15 -13.52 12.47
CA ILE A 540 -18.77 -12.40 13.32
C ILE A 540 -19.87 -11.36 13.33
N PHE A 541 -19.94 -10.59 14.41
CA PHE A 541 -20.78 -9.41 14.54
C PHE A 541 -19.88 -8.24 14.87
N LYS A 542 -19.80 -7.27 13.96
CA LYS A 542 -18.94 -6.09 14.10
C LYS A 542 -19.83 -4.86 14.18
N LEU A 543 -19.89 -4.28 15.37
CA LEU A 543 -20.66 -3.09 15.66
C LEU A 543 -19.75 -1.87 15.54
N ALA A 544 -20.00 -1.00 14.58
CA ALA A 544 -19.31 0.29 14.46
C ALA A 544 -20.27 1.41 14.85
N ALA A 545 -19.79 2.40 15.61
CA ALA A 545 -20.65 3.46 16.13
C ALA A 545 -19.96 4.83 16.10
N LEU A 546 -20.70 5.80 15.57
CA LEU A 546 -20.39 7.23 15.56
C LEU A 546 -21.08 7.86 16.77
N PRO A 547 -20.35 8.48 17.71
CA PRO A 547 -20.97 9.09 18.88
C PRO A 547 -21.84 10.28 18.49
N PHE A 548 -21.40 11.11 17.53
CA PHE A 548 -22.17 12.28 17.07
C PHE A 548 -21.94 12.54 15.58
N ASP A 549 -23.01 12.80 14.85
CA ASP A 549 -22.98 13.53 13.57
C ASP A 549 -22.94 15.05 13.80
N THR A 550 -22.86 15.84 12.72
CA THR A 550 -22.87 17.31 12.82
C THR A 550 -24.17 17.91 13.35
N ALA A 551 -25.23 17.12 13.51
CA ALA A 551 -26.48 17.51 14.17
C ALA A 551 -26.57 16.99 15.62
N GLY A 552 -25.54 16.28 16.12
CA GLY A 552 -25.45 15.74 17.47
C GLY A 552 -26.10 14.38 17.67
N ASN A 553 -26.49 13.67 16.61
CA ASN A 553 -27.11 12.34 16.73
C ASN A 553 -26.08 11.22 16.66
N PRO A 554 -26.23 10.14 17.45
CA PRO A 554 -25.43 8.94 17.28
C PRO A 554 -25.90 8.12 16.07
N HIS A 555 -24.97 7.39 15.46
CA HIS A 555 -25.27 6.40 14.42
C HIS A 555 -24.50 5.12 14.69
N ALA A 556 -25.08 3.97 14.37
CA ALA A 556 -24.37 2.70 14.44
C ALA A 556 -24.77 1.76 13.31
N CYS A 557 -23.85 0.88 12.93
CA CYS A 557 -24.06 -0.08 11.86
C CYS A 557 -23.40 -1.43 12.17
N ARG A 558 -23.77 -2.44 11.40
CA ARG A 558 -22.96 -3.65 11.22
C ARG A 558 -21.95 -3.39 10.12
N HIS A 559 -20.68 -3.63 10.39
CA HIS A 559 -19.59 -3.25 9.50
C HIS A 559 -18.67 -4.43 9.16
N GLU A 560 -18.38 -4.70 7.88
CA GLU A 560 -17.45 -5.78 7.47
C GLU A 560 -17.74 -7.16 8.10
N ASP A 561 -19.02 -7.47 8.31
CA ASP A 561 -19.50 -8.79 8.72
C ASP A 561 -20.39 -9.42 7.64
N SER A 562 -21.10 -10.51 7.97
CA SER A 562 -21.94 -11.24 7.00
C SER A 562 -23.26 -10.54 6.64
N ASN A 563 -23.62 -9.43 7.30
CA ASN A 563 -24.85 -8.68 7.03
C ASN A 563 -24.64 -7.17 7.31
N PRO A 564 -23.76 -6.50 6.55
CA PRO A 564 -23.37 -5.12 6.80
C PRO A 564 -24.50 -4.14 6.45
N GLY A 565 -24.62 -3.06 7.22
CA GLY A 565 -25.59 -2.00 6.98
C GLY A 565 -25.99 -1.26 8.26
N PRO A 566 -26.73 -0.13 8.15
CA PRO A 566 -27.24 0.62 9.30
C PRO A 566 -28.10 -0.25 10.21
N LEU A 567 -27.95 -0.13 11.53
CA LEU A 567 -28.64 -1.03 12.46
C LEU A 567 -30.17 -0.98 12.31
N GLU A 568 -30.74 0.16 11.95
CA GLU A 568 -32.18 0.31 11.73
C GLU A 568 -32.72 -0.59 10.60
N GLU A 569 -31.84 -1.01 9.69
CA GLU A 569 -32.18 -1.85 8.56
C GLU A 569 -31.80 -3.31 8.84
N VAL A 570 -30.59 -3.56 9.33
CA VAL A 570 -30.04 -4.93 9.45
C VAL A 570 -30.17 -5.55 10.83
N ALA A 571 -30.39 -4.74 11.88
CA ALA A 571 -30.53 -5.18 13.25
C ALA A 571 -31.39 -4.23 14.12
N PRO A 572 -32.66 -3.95 13.75
CA PRO A 572 -33.46 -2.86 14.32
C PRO A 572 -33.81 -2.98 15.81
N LYS A 573 -33.59 -4.15 16.43
CA LYS A 573 -33.77 -4.33 17.88
C LYS A 573 -32.51 -4.02 18.69
N VAL A 574 -31.37 -3.80 18.04
CA VAL A 574 -30.17 -3.29 18.72
C VAL A 574 -30.43 -1.84 19.08
N LYS A 575 -30.37 -1.51 20.37
CA LYS A 575 -30.48 -0.12 20.84
C LYS A 575 -29.11 0.43 21.13
N TYR A 576 -28.94 1.72 20.88
CA TYR A 576 -27.72 2.43 21.21
C TYR A 576 -28.02 3.88 21.56
N ALA A 577 -27.17 4.47 22.39
CA ALA A 577 -27.24 5.87 22.76
C ALA A 577 -25.82 6.39 23.05
N SER A 578 -25.65 7.71 22.96
CA SER A 578 -24.39 8.40 23.23
C SER A 578 -24.60 9.58 24.14
N PHE A 579 -23.62 9.88 24.99
CA PHE A 579 -23.62 11.09 25.80
C PHE A 579 -22.26 11.78 25.71
N ARG A 580 -22.25 13.12 25.68
CA ARG A 580 -21.01 13.91 25.61
C ARG A 580 -20.51 14.17 27.03
N THR A 581 -19.29 13.76 27.32
CA THR A 581 -18.65 14.01 28.61
C THR A 581 -17.79 15.27 28.55
N ALA A 582 -17.22 15.69 29.69
CA ALA A 582 -16.32 16.84 29.73
C ALA A 582 -15.02 16.60 28.95
N THR A 583 -14.63 15.34 28.76
CA THR A 583 -13.34 14.91 28.21
C THR A 583 -13.49 14.00 27.00
N GLY A 584 -14.69 13.88 26.41
CA GLY A 584 -14.95 13.01 25.27
C GLY A 584 -16.42 12.56 25.21
N TYR A 585 -16.67 11.26 25.25
CA TYR A 585 -18.02 10.70 25.11
C TYR A 585 -18.20 9.31 25.73
N THR A 586 -19.44 8.95 25.99
CA THR A 586 -19.86 7.61 26.39
C THR A 586 -20.87 7.06 25.38
N MET A 587 -20.91 5.74 25.23
CA MET A 587 -21.94 5.06 24.45
C MET A 587 -22.38 3.78 25.15
N GLU A 588 -23.65 3.42 24.96
CA GLU A 588 -24.26 2.19 25.48
C GLU A 588 -24.97 1.45 24.35
N PHE A 589 -25.01 0.12 24.46
CA PHE A 589 -25.58 -0.77 23.47
C PHE A 589 -26.32 -1.93 24.14
N SER A 590 -27.45 -2.32 23.56
CA SER A 590 -28.11 -3.60 23.85
C SER A 590 -28.21 -4.43 22.59
N ILE A 591 -27.63 -5.63 22.61
CA ILE A 591 -27.53 -6.52 21.45
C ILE A 591 -28.30 -7.81 21.78
N PRO A 592 -29.51 -8.00 21.21
CA PRO A 592 -30.24 -9.25 21.37
C PRO A 592 -29.44 -10.46 20.88
N TRP A 593 -29.47 -11.56 21.65
CA TRP A 593 -28.74 -12.79 21.32
C TRP A 593 -29.10 -13.40 19.97
N ASP A 594 -30.31 -13.12 19.46
CA ASP A 594 -30.77 -13.51 18.12
C ASP A 594 -29.79 -13.04 17.02
N TYR A 595 -29.26 -11.82 17.13
CA TYR A 595 -28.35 -11.26 16.13
C TYR A 595 -26.94 -11.86 16.19
N LEU A 596 -26.61 -12.54 17.30
CA LEU A 596 -25.37 -13.27 17.48
C LEU A 596 -25.53 -14.78 17.21
N GLY A 597 -26.74 -15.23 16.88
CA GLY A 597 -27.05 -16.65 16.68
C GLY A 597 -26.98 -17.48 17.97
N LEU A 598 -27.16 -16.83 19.14
CA LEU A 598 -26.96 -17.45 20.45
C LEU A 598 -28.25 -17.68 21.25
N SER A 599 -29.42 -17.39 20.69
CA SER A 599 -30.70 -17.53 21.41
C SER A 599 -30.93 -18.94 21.94
N GLY A 600 -31.16 -19.03 23.25
CA GLY A 600 -31.31 -20.30 23.97
C GLY A 600 -30.02 -21.10 24.16
N LEU A 601 -28.86 -20.58 23.76
CA LEU A 601 -27.55 -21.23 23.92
C LEU A 601 -26.70 -20.59 25.02
N VAL A 602 -27.02 -19.37 25.43
CA VAL A 602 -26.24 -18.58 26.40
C VAL A 602 -26.31 -19.20 27.79
N SER A 603 -25.14 -19.31 28.44
CA SER A 603 -25.02 -19.81 29.81
C SER A 603 -23.76 -19.24 30.48
N PRO A 604 -23.70 -19.21 31.84
CA PRO A 604 -22.50 -18.86 32.57
C PRO A 604 -21.28 -19.70 32.12
N GLY A 605 -20.14 -19.05 32.00
CA GLY A 605 -18.89 -19.62 31.50
C GLY A 605 -18.74 -19.60 29.97
N MET A 606 -19.77 -19.17 29.22
CA MET A 606 -19.67 -19.02 27.77
C MET A 606 -18.58 -18.00 27.39
N LYS A 607 -17.80 -18.35 26.37
CA LYS A 607 -16.70 -17.52 25.85
C LYS A 607 -17.04 -16.97 24.48
N LEU A 608 -16.90 -15.68 24.30
CA LEU A 608 -17.03 -14.98 23.02
C LEU A 608 -15.64 -14.46 22.62
N GLY A 609 -15.29 -14.50 21.33
CA GLY A 609 -14.14 -13.70 20.87
C GLY A 609 -14.56 -12.23 20.90
N PHE A 610 -13.72 -11.36 21.44
CA PHE A 610 -14.10 -9.98 21.70
C PHE A 610 -12.93 -9.00 21.53
N CYS A 611 -13.20 -7.85 20.92
CA CYS A 611 -12.27 -6.74 20.88
C CYS A 611 -13.03 -5.42 20.89
N PHE A 612 -12.57 -4.46 21.70
CA PHE A 612 -13.01 -3.07 21.67
C PHE A 612 -11.94 -2.22 21.01
N THR A 613 -12.35 -1.27 20.17
CA THR A 613 -11.45 -0.36 19.47
C THR A 613 -11.98 1.05 19.45
N VAL A 614 -11.09 2.04 19.50
CA VAL A 614 -11.41 3.46 19.35
C VAL A 614 -10.62 4.00 18.17
N HIS A 615 -11.31 4.63 17.21
CA HIS A 615 -10.71 5.40 16.13
C HIS A 615 -10.59 6.85 16.57
N ASN A 616 -9.41 7.43 16.34
CA ASN A 616 -9.06 8.78 16.79
C ASN A 616 -8.67 9.69 15.62
N SER A 617 -9.15 10.93 15.65
CA SER A 617 -8.86 12.00 14.70
C SER A 617 -8.50 13.28 15.44
N ASN A 618 -7.30 13.85 15.24
CA ASN A 618 -6.89 15.08 15.94
C ASN A 618 -6.92 16.32 15.04
N ASN A 619 -7.96 16.48 14.22
CA ASN A 619 -8.11 17.64 13.35
C ASN A 619 -9.43 18.40 13.66
N PRO A 620 -9.41 19.38 14.58
CA PRO A 620 -10.63 20.10 14.98
C PRO A 620 -11.24 20.94 13.84
N ASN A 621 -10.45 21.21 12.79
CA ASN A 621 -10.87 21.95 11.61
C ASN A 621 -11.12 21.03 10.41
N ALA A 622 -11.36 19.74 10.65
CA ALA A 622 -11.62 18.76 9.60
C ALA A 622 -12.77 19.22 8.69
N PRO A 623 -12.58 19.27 7.36
CA PRO A 623 -13.66 19.55 6.44
C PRO A 623 -14.78 18.52 6.57
N LEU A 624 -16.02 18.93 6.27
CA LEU A 624 -17.19 18.05 6.28
C LEU A 624 -16.95 16.82 5.40
N GLY A 625 -17.09 15.62 5.96
CA GLY A 625 -16.95 14.36 5.22
C GLY A 625 -15.50 13.96 4.87
N ALA A 626 -14.48 14.71 5.31
CA ALA A 626 -13.08 14.37 5.07
C ALA A 626 -12.62 13.20 5.93
N TYR A 627 -11.74 12.35 5.38
CA TYR A 627 -11.09 11.28 6.13
C TYR A 627 -9.96 11.89 6.98
N VAL A 628 -10.08 11.80 8.31
CA VAL A 628 -9.11 12.43 9.22
C VAL A 628 -8.58 11.52 10.34
N ARG A 629 -8.83 10.21 10.28
CA ARG A 629 -8.30 9.26 11.26
C ARG A 629 -6.78 9.22 11.23
N THR A 630 -6.19 9.33 12.41
CA THR A 630 -4.73 9.31 12.61
C THR A 630 -4.29 8.12 13.46
N ALA A 631 -5.06 7.78 14.48
CA ALA A 631 -4.76 6.71 15.40
C ALA A 631 -5.96 5.78 15.60
N MET A 632 -5.67 4.58 16.06
CA MET A 632 -6.62 3.60 16.52
C MET A 632 -5.99 2.89 17.72
N ILE A 633 -6.71 2.83 18.83
CA ILE A 633 -6.34 1.99 19.97
C ILE A 633 -7.27 0.76 20.00
N ALA A 634 -6.75 -0.38 20.40
CA ALA A 634 -7.53 -1.61 20.49
C ALA A 634 -7.16 -2.42 21.73
N TRP A 635 -8.17 -3.02 22.35
CA TRP A 635 -7.96 -3.88 23.52
C TRP A 635 -7.01 -5.05 23.25
N ASN A 636 -6.96 -5.51 21.99
CA ASN A 636 -5.84 -6.32 21.51
C ASN A 636 -5.16 -5.63 20.31
N PRO A 637 -4.06 -4.87 20.53
CA PRO A 637 -3.46 -3.96 19.55
C PRO A 637 -2.56 -4.68 18.56
N VAL A 638 -3.14 -5.58 17.76
CA VAL A 638 -2.43 -6.33 16.72
C VAL A 638 -2.69 -5.75 15.32
N PRO A 639 -1.75 -5.89 14.37
CA PRO A 639 -1.97 -5.43 13.00
C PRO A 639 -3.21 -6.10 12.38
N GLU A 640 -4.02 -5.31 11.65
CA GLU A 640 -5.26 -5.77 11.01
C GLU A 640 -6.23 -6.44 12.01
N VAL A 641 -6.29 -5.98 13.26
CA VAL A 641 -7.17 -6.57 14.30
C VAL A 641 -8.61 -6.72 13.83
N TRP A 642 -9.14 -5.79 13.04
CA TRP A 642 -10.48 -5.86 12.45
C TRP A 642 -10.68 -7.07 11.53
N ALA A 643 -9.64 -7.57 10.87
CA ALA A 643 -9.73 -8.66 9.90
C ALA A 643 -9.38 -10.05 10.48
N ARG A 644 -9.03 -10.13 11.77
CA ARG A 644 -8.45 -11.36 12.37
C ARG A 644 -9.19 -11.79 13.64
N PRO A 645 -10.37 -12.45 13.52
CA PRO A 645 -11.14 -12.88 14.68
C PRO A 645 -10.37 -13.76 15.66
N ASN A 646 -9.42 -14.56 15.17
CA ASN A 646 -8.59 -15.43 16.01
C ASN A 646 -7.62 -14.68 16.92
N THR A 647 -7.32 -13.40 16.62
CA THR A 647 -6.48 -12.55 17.45
C THR A 647 -7.29 -11.66 18.37
N TRP A 648 -8.63 -11.78 18.42
CA TRP A 648 -9.42 -11.06 19.42
C TRP A 648 -9.24 -11.71 20.80
N GLY A 649 -9.39 -10.90 21.86
CA GLY A 649 -9.44 -11.37 23.23
C GLY A 649 -10.68 -12.23 23.50
N THR A 650 -10.93 -12.55 24.76
CA THR A 650 -12.06 -13.38 25.17
C THR A 650 -12.95 -12.67 26.18
N LEU A 651 -14.23 -12.50 25.85
CA LEU A 651 -15.24 -12.07 26.80
C LEU A 651 -15.92 -13.31 27.41
N ILE A 652 -15.94 -13.41 28.74
CA ILE A 652 -16.47 -14.54 29.49
C ILE A 652 -17.76 -14.10 30.17
N LEU A 653 -18.87 -14.78 29.90
CA LEU A 653 -20.15 -14.51 30.56
C LEU A 653 -20.12 -15.11 31.96
N VAL A 654 -20.14 -14.29 33.00
CA VAL A 654 -20.12 -14.72 34.39
C VAL A 654 -21.56 -14.81 34.90
N GLY A 655 -21.87 -15.88 35.63
CA GLY A 655 -23.22 -16.08 36.19
C GLY A 655 -23.51 -15.14 37.37
N PRO A 656 -24.74 -15.13 37.88
CA PRO A 656 -25.06 -14.42 39.12
C PRO A 656 -24.20 -14.95 40.27
N GLU A 657 -23.65 -14.07 41.11
CA GLU A 657 -22.96 -14.49 42.33
C GLU A 657 -23.94 -15.23 43.24
N ASP A 658 -23.66 -16.49 43.57
CA ASP A 658 -24.42 -17.22 44.58
C ASP A 658 -24.35 -16.43 45.90
N GLY A 659 -25.51 -15.93 46.35
CA GLY A 659 -25.62 -14.99 47.45
C GLY A 659 -24.72 -15.32 48.64
N ARG A 660 -23.83 -14.38 48.98
CA ARG A 660 -23.21 -14.36 50.31
C ARG A 660 -24.34 -14.29 51.33
N ALA A 661 -24.55 -15.40 52.01
CA ALA A 661 -25.31 -15.43 53.24
C ALA A 661 -24.62 -14.49 54.24
N GLU A 662 -25.15 -13.28 54.41
CA GLU A 662 -25.03 -12.58 55.69
C GLU A 662 -25.87 -13.37 56.71
N VAL A 663 -25.22 -14.39 57.28
CA VAL A 663 -25.62 -15.00 58.53
C VAL A 663 -25.33 -13.96 59.61
N GLY A 664 -26.39 -13.45 60.23
CA GLY A 664 -26.31 -12.42 61.24
C GLY A 664 -25.53 -12.83 62.50
N THR A 665 -25.01 -11.81 63.16
CA THR A 665 -25.18 -11.54 64.59
C THR A 665 -25.23 -10.05 64.81
#